data_AF-A0A6G8FVP3-F1
#
_entry.id   AF-A0A6G8FVP3-F1
#
_cell.length_a   1.000
_cell.length_b   1.000
_cell.length_c   1.000
_cell.angle_alpha   90.00
_cell.angle_beta   90.00
_cell.angle_gamma   90.00
#
_symmetry.space_group_name_H-M   'P 1'
#
loop_
_entity.id
_entity.type
_entity.pdbx_description
1 polymer ?
#
loop_
_entity_poly.entity_id
_entity_poly.type
_entity_poly.pdbx_seq_one_letter_code
_entity_poly.pdbx_strand_id
1 'polypeptide(L)'
;MADLYLDGTWVGASAGGRRTIVCPADGTLVGEVDEADETDTLRAIDAARRAADDGRWRDTPPTERAAALGRVADALERDTDEIARAEALDTGKRFEEAKLDVADVVSVFRFYAGKGEDVERPREVDPGQEHVRSRVVREPIGVCSLITPWNYPLLQASWKVAPCLLAGNTFVLKPSEITPHSTILMVRAIEEAGVPAGVANLVLGTGPGCAAPLSTDPRVDLVSFTGSLAVGKHLMREAAGTVKRVALELGGKNPNIVFADADREAAIDNAMTAVFLHSGQVCSAGARLLIEETVAAEVVDAIVERARHIRMGPPFDEDAQTGSLTSAAHLAKVEDYVARGIAEGARLRCGGRRPDDERLASGYYYLPTVLDRCTVDMHVVQEESFGPVLTVETFRTEEEAVALANGTIYGLAGAVWTSDPERARRVARALRLGTVWINDYHPYVAPRSGAGTSSPASAASSVSSASRSTRRPSTCGRTPRPPHGVVLVSAVTDRLAALRDRTTLAEVPDRVDYVVVGGGSAGCVLANRLSEDAGTTVLVLEAGRSDLRIDPFIHMPAALPFPIGSRFYDWKYESEPEPHMNGRRVYHARGKVLGGSSSINGMIFQRGNPKDYERWGADPGMSDWDFAHCLPYFKKMETCLAGADEWRGGDGPLVLERGPATNPLFTAFFEATVQAGYPRTSDVNGYRQEGFAPFDRNVHRGRRLSAARAYLHPVLHRPNLHVRTLALTTKVLFEGTRAVGVEYSVMGRRHTVRAGEVILSGGAINTPQLLQLSGVGDPGLLRPLGIDVVSGLRGVGEHLQDHLEVYIQHSSTQPVSIAPGLAYRNRPKLAAEWLFLRKGLGATNHFEGGGFVRSNDEVDYPNLMFHFLPIAIRYDGSSPVEGHGYQVHIGPMYSDARGWLRIRSADPRMKPAMQFNYLSTDQDRREWVEAIRVSRDILSQPAFAPYDGGEISPGAQVETDEQILDWVRADAETALHPSCTARMGTDDLSVLDPASMRVHGTEGLRVVDASAMPYVTNGNIYAPVVMLAEKAADLIRGAAPLPPSDAPWYDLRAGSPLDPPTT
;
A
#
# COMPACT_ATOMS: atom_id res chain seq x y z
N MET A 1 46.48 -21.71 5.13
CA MET A 1 46.88 -20.32 4.84
C MET A 1 45.87 -19.41 5.53
N ALA A 2 46.12 -18.12 5.60
CA ALA A 2 45.13 -17.18 6.13
C ALA A 2 44.02 -16.98 5.08
N ASP A 3 42.77 -17.22 5.47
CA ASP A 3 41.62 -17.30 4.57
C ASP A 3 40.57 -16.20 4.84
N LEU A 4 40.71 -15.45 5.94
CA LEU A 4 39.92 -14.23 6.19
C LEU A 4 40.59 -13.03 5.53
N TYR A 5 39.82 -12.07 5.02
CA TYR A 5 40.35 -10.84 4.45
C TYR A 5 39.83 -9.64 5.22
N LEU A 6 40.68 -9.04 6.05
CA LEU A 6 40.31 -7.94 6.93
C LEU A 6 41.24 -6.75 6.69
N ASP A 7 40.66 -5.58 6.46
CA ASP A 7 41.40 -4.31 6.33
C ASP A 7 42.58 -4.36 5.34
N GLY A 8 42.37 -5.01 4.19
CA GLY A 8 43.39 -5.10 3.14
C GLY A 8 44.43 -6.22 3.34
N THR A 9 44.23 -7.12 4.30
CA THR A 9 45.19 -8.18 4.63
C THR A 9 44.51 -9.54 4.82
N TRP A 10 45.18 -10.60 4.36
CA TRP A 10 44.78 -11.97 4.66
C TRP A 10 45.24 -12.36 6.06
N VAL A 11 44.30 -12.72 6.94
CA VAL A 11 44.56 -13.07 8.35
C VAL A 11 43.93 -14.41 8.74
N GLY A 12 44.52 -15.09 9.71
CA GLY A 12 43.90 -16.27 10.33
C GLY A 12 42.78 -15.88 11.29
N ALA A 13 41.91 -16.83 11.64
CA ALA A 13 40.88 -16.63 12.66
C ALA A 13 41.51 -16.28 14.02
N SER A 14 40.96 -15.28 14.73
CA SER A 14 41.50 -14.80 16.01
C SER A 14 41.53 -15.90 17.08
N ALA A 15 40.52 -16.77 17.09
CA ALA A 15 40.43 -17.93 17.99
C ALA A 15 41.11 -19.20 17.44
N GLY A 16 41.77 -19.12 16.27
CA GLY A 16 42.38 -20.28 15.61
C GLY A 16 41.38 -21.30 15.06
N GLY A 17 40.10 -20.91 14.89
CA GLY A 17 39.05 -21.77 14.33
C GLY A 17 39.37 -22.19 12.89
N ARG A 18 39.06 -23.45 12.57
CA ARG A 18 39.26 -24.03 11.23
C ARG A 18 38.05 -24.88 10.85
N ARG A 19 37.71 -24.91 9.56
CA ARG A 19 36.64 -25.71 8.99
C ARG A 19 37.13 -26.51 7.79
N THR A 20 36.85 -27.80 7.81
CA THR A 20 37.10 -28.71 6.69
C THR A 20 35.96 -28.61 5.67
N ILE A 21 36.31 -28.44 4.40
CA ILE A 21 35.39 -28.43 3.26
C ILE A 21 35.64 -29.69 2.45
N VAL A 22 34.55 -30.42 2.17
CA VAL A 22 34.59 -31.67 1.41
C VAL A 22 33.71 -31.55 0.17
N CYS A 23 34.12 -32.23 -0.89
CA CYS A 23 33.37 -32.30 -2.12
C CYS A 23 32.10 -33.13 -1.87
N PRO A 24 30.90 -32.56 -2.06
CA PRO A 24 29.67 -33.27 -1.74
C PRO A 24 29.37 -34.44 -2.69
N ALA A 25 30.09 -34.52 -3.81
CA ALA A 25 29.92 -35.55 -4.82
C ALA A 25 30.62 -36.88 -4.48
N ASP A 26 31.65 -36.85 -3.63
CA ASP A 26 32.44 -38.05 -3.32
C ASP A 26 33.07 -38.06 -1.90
N GLY A 27 32.94 -36.97 -1.15
CA GLY A 27 33.49 -36.80 0.20
C GLY A 27 34.98 -36.45 0.22
N THR A 28 35.61 -36.20 -0.93
CA THR A 28 37.04 -35.86 -1.00
C THR A 28 37.32 -34.50 -0.35
N LEU A 29 38.51 -34.35 0.25
CA LEU A 29 38.91 -33.08 0.85
C LEU A 29 39.14 -32.03 -0.25
N VAL A 30 38.42 -30.91 -0.17
CA VAL A 30 38.66 -29.74 -1.02
C VAL A 30 39.71 -28.84 -0.38
N GLY A 31 39.56 -28.56 0.91
CA GLY A 31 40.47 -27.71 1.66
C GLY A 31 40.03 -27.48 3.10
N GLU A 32 40.87 -26.77 3.86
CA GLU A 32 40.51 -26.24 5.17
C GLU A 32 40.57 -24.72 5.14
N VAL A 33 39.55 -24.06 5.68
CA VAL A 33 39.45 -22.61 5.78
C VAL A 33 39.43 -22.15 7.23
N ASP A 34 39.82 -20.92 7.49
CA ASP A 34 39.63 -20.27 8.80
C ASP A 34 38.14 -20.14 9.15
N GLU A 35 37.82 -20.30 10.44
CA GLU A 35 36.48 -20.09 10.99
C GLU A 35 36.50 -18.91 11.98
N ALA A 36 36.05 -17.77 11.48
CA ALA A 36 35.91 -16.49 12.16
C ALA A 36 34.91 -16.58 13.32
N ASP A 37 35.20 -15.85 14.39
CA ASP A 37 34.30 -15.64 15.51
C ASP A 37 33.68 -14.22 15.48
N GLU A 38 33.06 -13.83 16.60
CA GLU A 38 32.51 -12.49 16.78
C GLU A 38 33.59 -11.42 16.73
N THR A 39 34.78 -11.69 17.29
CA THR A 39 35.91 -10.76 17.31
C THR A 39 36.36 -10.42 15.90
N ASP A 40 36.54 -11.43 15.05
CA ASP A 40 36.92 -11.26 13.64
C ASP A 40 35.84 -10.47 12.87
N THR A 41 34.58 -10.77 13.12
CA THR A 41 33.45 -10.09 12.48
C THR A 41 33.36 -8.61 12.88
N LEU A 42 33.52 -8.31 14.18
CA LEU A 42 33.53 -6.93 14.67
C LEU A 42 34.73 -6.15 14.14
N ARG A 43 35.91 -6.79 13.99
CA ARG A 43 37.09 -6.20 13.33
C ARG A 43 36.82 -5.88 11.87
N ALA A 44 36.13 -6.77 11.15
CA ALA A 44 35.74 -6.55 9.75
C ALA A 44 34.78 -5.37 9.61
N ILE A 45 33.74 -5.30 10.47
CA ILE A 45 32.77 -4.20 10.49
C ILE A 45 33.48 -2.88 10.83
N ASP A 46 34.41 -2.90 11.77
CA ASP A 46 35.19 -1.73 12.17
C ASP A 46 36.08 -1.21 11.02
N ALA A 47 36.77 -2.10 10.30
CA ALA A 47 37.54 -1.76 9.11
C ALA A 47 36.65 -1.18 7.99
N ALA A 48 35.50 -1.81 7.74
CA ALA A 48 34.52 -1.33 6.75
C ALA A 48 33.98 0.05 7.10
N ARG A 49 33.68 0.30 8.39
CA ARG A 49 33.21 1.59 8.89
C ARG A 49 34.29 2.67 8.75
N ARG A 50 35.53 2.40 9.15
CA ARG A 50 36.66 3.33 8.94
C ARG A 50 36.80 3.68 7.46
N ALA A 51 36.90 2.69 6.57
CA ALA A 51 37.05 2.94 5.14
C ALA A 51 35.86 3.71 4.52
N ALA A 52 34.64 3.54 5.04
CA ALA A 52 33.47 4.30 4.60
C ALA A 52 33.50 5.76 5.06
N ASP A 53 33.88 6.00 6.32
CA ASP A 53 33.87 7.33 6.95
C ASP A 53 35.07 8.18 6.49
N ASP A 54 36.22 7.58 6.24
CA ASP A 54 37.45 8.24 5.75
C ASP A 54 37.35 8.70 4.28
N GLY A 55 36.26 8.34 3.58
CA GLY A 55 36.00 8.77 2.20
C GLY A 55 36.83 8.07 1.13
N ARG A 56 37.85 7.27 1.48
CA ARG A 56 38.84 6.70 0.55
C ARG A 56 38.29 5.87 -0.63
N TRP A 57 37.04 5.40 -0.54
CA TRP A 57 36.32 4.72 -1.63
C TRP A 57 35.04 5.44 -2.05
N ARG A 58 34.34 6.03 -1.08
CA ARG A 58 33.15 6.85 -1.31
C ARG A 58 33.43 8.02 -2.25
N ASP A 59 34.60 8.64 -2.08
CA ASP A 59 35.00 9.84 -2.82
C ASP A 59 35.84 9.52 -4.07
N THR A 60 36.21 8.25 -4.29
CA THR A 60 36.80 7.80 -5.56
C THR A 60 35.82 8.04 -6.70
N PRO A 61 36.19 8.67 -7.82
CA PRO A 61 35.28 8.90 -8.94
C PRO A 61 34.60 7.60 -9.43
N PRO A 62 33.31 7.62 -9.80
CA PRO A 62 32.61 6.42 -10.26
C PRO A 62 33.25 5.74 -11.45
N THR A 63 33.89 6.52 -12.33
CA THR A 63 34.64 6.02 -13.48
C THR A 63 35.85 5.21 -13.04
N GLU A 64 36.55 5.63 -11.99
CA GLU A 64 37.66 4.89 -11.40
C GLU A 64 37.18 3.65 -10.64
N ARG A 65 36.07 3.76 -9.90
CA ARG A 65 35.42 2.58 -9.29
C ARG A 65 34.99 1.58 -10.37
N ALA A 66 34.37 2.04 -11.44
CA ALA A 66 34.00 1.22 -12.59
C ALA A 66 35.21 0.57 -13.27
N ALA A 67 36.33 1.29 -13.40
CA ALA A 67 37.58 0.71 -13.92
C ALA A 67 38.11 -0.40 -13.00
N ALA A 68 37.99 -0.26 -11.68
CA ALA A 68 38.33 -1.32 -10.74
C ALA A 68 37.43 -2.56 -10.94
N LEU A 69 36.12 -2.38 -11.11
CA LEU A 69 35.21 -3.48 -11.47
C LEU A 69 35.60 -4.14 -12.80
N GLY A 70 36.07 -3.36 -13.77
CA GLY A 70 36.60 -3.86 -15.04
C GLY A 70 37.81 -4.77 -14.84
N ARG A 71 38.77 -4.36 -13.99
CA ARG A 71 39.94 -5.17 -13.62
C ARG A 71 39.56 -6.44 -12.84
N VAL A 72 38.56 -6.36 -11.97
CA VAL A 72 38.02 -7.56 -11.31
C VAL A 72 37.47 -8.53 -12.35
N ALA A 73 36.70 -8.04 -13.33
CA ALA A 73 36.21 -8.89 -14.41
C ALA A 73 37.36 -9.50 -15.24
N ASP A 74 38.41 -8.73 -15.56
CA ASP A 74 39.60 -9.24 -16.27
C ASP A 74 40.28 -10.38 -15.49
N ALA A 75 40.45 -10.23 -14.17
CA ALA A 75 41.09 -11.23 -13.32
C ALA A 75 40.22 -12.50 -13.20
N LEU A 76 38.91 -12.34 -13.01
CA LEU A 76 37.97 -13.47 -12.95
C LEU A 76 37.90 -14.24 -14.29
N GLU A 77 37.92 -13.52 -15.42
CA GLU A 77 37.93 -14.10 -16.76
C GLU A 77 39.24 -14.87 -17.03
N ARG A 78 40.38 -14.30 -16.65
CA ARG A 78 41.70 -14.94 -16.73
C ARG A 78 41.77 -16.24 -15.93
N ASP A 79 41.22 -16.25 -14.72
CA ASP A 79 41.33 -17.36 -13.78
C ASP A 79 40.10 -18.29 -13.81
N THR A 80 39.34 -18.28 -14.90
CA THR A 80 38.05 -18.99 -15.05
C THR A 80 38.12 -20.46 -14.64
N ASP A 81 39.11 -21.21 -15.14
CA ASP A 81 39.20 -22.64 -14.87
C ASP A 81 39.50 -22.95 -13.40
N GLU A 82 40.32 -22.14 -12.73
CA GLU A 82 40.62 -22.30 -11.30
C GLU A 82 39.38 -22.02 -10.44
N ILE A 83 38.67 -20.94 -10.76
CA ILE A 83 37.47 -20.52 -10.04
C ILE A 83 36.34 -21.52 -10.27
N ALA A 84 36.11 -21.96 -11.51
CA ALA A 84 35.11 -22.97 -11.84
C ALA A 84 35.43 -24.30 -11.16
N ARG A 85 36.71 -24.66 -11.02
CA ARG A 85 37.12 -25.87 -10.31
C ARG A 85 36.76 -25.78 -8.83
N ALA A 86 37.04 -24.64 -8.19
CA ALA A 86 36.68 -24.40 -6.80
C ALA A 86 35.15 -24.43 -6.58
N GLU A 87 34.38 -23.75 -7.45
CA GLU A 87 32.92 -23.73 -7.38
C GLU A 87 32.32 -25.13 -7.56
N ALA A 88 32.84 -25.92 -8.50
CA ALA A 88 32.36 -27.26 -8.79
C ALA A 88 32.66 -28.24 -7.63
N LEU A 89 33.88 -28.17 -7.08
CA LEU A 89 34.28 -28.98 -5.92
C LEU A 89 33.51 -28.61 -4.64
N ASP A 90 33.28 -27.33 -4.36
CA ASP A 90 32.53 -26.90 -3.18
C ASP A 90 31.04 -27.27 -3.27
N THR A 91 30.43 -27.09 -4.43
CA THR A 91 28.96 -27.16 -4.57
C THR A 91 28.45 -28.53 -5.03
N GLY A 92 29.30 -29.33 -5.67
CA GLY A 92 28.94 -30.59 -6.31
C GLY A 92 28.36 -30.46 -7.72
N LYS A 93 28.30 -29.25 -8.28
CA LYS A 93 27.82 -29.01 -9.65
C LYS A 93 28.83 -29.45 -10.70
N ARG A 94 28.39 -29.58 -11.94
CA ARG A 94 29.29 -29.93 -13.04
C ARG A 94 30.26 -28.81 -13.31
N PHE A 95 31.48 -29.16 -13.71
CA PHE A 95 32.52 -28.19 -14.02
C PHE A 95 32.11 -27.24 -15.15
N GLU A 96 31.40 -27.73 -16.16
CA GLU A 96 30.87 -26.89 -17.23
C GLU A 96 29.77 -25.92 -16.74
N GLU A 97 28.92 -26.34 -15.78
CA GLU A 97 27.95 -25.44 -15.14
C GLU A 97 28.68 -24.36 -14.33
N ALA A 98 29.76 -24.72 -13.63
CA ALA A 98 30.58 -23.76 -12.90
C ALA A 98 31.30 -22.77 -13.83
N LYS A 99 31.75 -23.17 -15.02
CA LYS A 99 32.30 -22.24 -16.02
C LYS A 99 31.26 -21.24 -16.51
N LEU A 100 30.01 -21.69 -16.73
CA LEU A 100 28.91 -20.80 -17.09
C LEU A 100 28.63 -19.79 -15.96
N ASP A 101 28.66 -20.23 -14.70
CA ASP A 101 28.52 -19.33 -13.54
C ASP A 101 29.63 -18.26 -13.54
N VAL A 102 30.88 -18.62 -13.84
CA VAL A 102 31.98 -17.66 -13.93
C VAL A 102 31.77 -16.68 -15.08
N ALA A 103 31.33 -17.14 -16.25
CA ALA A 103 31.02 -16.27 -17.38
C ALA A 103 29.90 -15.26 -17.06
N ASP A 104 28.87 -15.69 -16.32
CA ASP A 104 27.80 -14.81 -15.84
C ASP A 104 28.32 -13.80 -14.81
N VAL A 105 29.21 -14.23 -13.89
CA VAL A 105 29.87 -13.35 -12.92
C VAL A 105 30.71 -12.28 -13.62
N VAL A 106 31.52 -12.66 -14.60
CA VAL A 106 32.30 -11.72 -15.43
C VAL A 106 31.34 -10.73 -16.09
N SER A 107 30.25 -11.22 -16.69
CA SER A 107 29.22 -10.39 -17.31
C SER A 107 28.59 -9.40 -16.33
N VAL A 108 28.34 -9.78 -15.07
CA VAL A 108 27.83 -8.90 -14.01
C VAL A 108 28.83 -7.79 -13.69
N PHE A 109 30.10 -8.10 -13.47
CA PHE A 109 31.12 -7.09 -13.18
C PHE A 109 31.33 -6.14 -14.37
N ARG A 110 31.41 -6.66 -15.60
CA ARG A 110 31.48 -5.85 -16.83
C ARG A 110 30.27 -4.94 -16.99
N PHE A 111 29.09 -5.47 -16.70
CA PHE A 111 27.86 -4.70 -16.78
C PHE A 111 27.87 -3.50 -15.83
N TYR A 112 28.24 -3.69 -14.56
CA TYR A 112 28.35 -2.60 -13.61
C TYR A 112 29.55 -1.67 -13.90
N ALA A 113 30.66 -2.18 -14.43
CA ALA A 113 31.75 -1.34 -14.94
C ALA A 113 31.25 -0.40 -16.06
N GLY A 114 30.42 -0.89 -16.98
CA GLY A 114 29.79 -0.08 -18.03
C GLY A 114 28.79 0.97 -17.52
N LYS A 115 28.51 1.02 -16.20
CA LYS A 115 27.59 1.97 -15.58
C LYS A 115 28.27 3.12 -14.86
N GLY A 116 29.60 3.23 -14.88
CA GLY A 116 30.34 4.30 -14.18
C GLY A 116 29.79 5.71 -14.42
N GLU A 117 29.46 6.06 -15.66
CA GLU A 117 28.95 7.41 -16.00
C GLU A 117 27.47 7.63 -15.61
N ASP A 118 26.69 6.56 -15.47
CA ASP A 118 25.26 6.60 -15.09
C ASP A 118 25.07 6.82 -13.57
N VAL A 119 26.16 6.70 -12.79
CA VAL A 119 26.16 6.68 -11.33
C VAL A 119 26.11 8.07 -10.70
N GLU A 120 26.55 9.11 -11.41
CA GLU A 120 26.68 10.48 -10.88
C GLU A 120 26.02 11.52 -11.77
N ARG A 121 24.70 11.62 -11.67
CA ARG A 121 24.01 12.86 -12.07
C ARG A 121 23.18 13.33 -10.90
N PRO A 122 23.69 14.32 -10.12
CA PRO A 122 22.84 15.10 -9.25
C PRO A 122 21.63 15.52 -10.08
N ARG A 123 20.45 15.10 -9.64
CA ARG A 123 19.24 15.57 -10.28
C ARG A 123 18.97 16.93 -9.68
N GLU A 124 19.29 17.98 -10.43
CA GLU A 124 18.81 19.32 -10.11
C GLU A 124 17.29 19.25 -10.04
N VAL A 125 16.75 19.68 -8.91
CA VAL A 125 15.33 19.81 -8.66
C VAL A 125 15.12 21.29 -8.52
N ASP A 126 14.55 21.92 -9.54
CA ASP A 126 14.18 23.33 -9.44
C ASP A 126 13.23 23.52 -8.25
N PRO A 127 13.66 24.23 -7.18
CA PRO A 127 12.83 24.46 -6.02
C PRO A 127 11.88 25.66 -6.22
N GLY A 128 11.93 26.35 -7.38
CA GLY A 128 11.14 27.53 -7.69
C GLY A 128 11.64 28.82 -7.04
N GLN A 129 12.91 28.87 -6.61
CA GLN A 129 13.53 30.04 -5.98
C GLN A 129 14.92 30.28 -6.59
N GLU A 130 15.14 31.44 -7.23
CA GLU A 130 16.40 31.74 -7.97
C GLU A 130 17.68 31.63 -7.13
N HIS A 131 17.58 31.86 -5.82
CA HIS A 131 18.71 31.80 -4.90
C HIS A 131 18.90 30.41 -4.25
N VAL A 132 17.99 29.45 -4.50
CA VAL A 132 18.07 28.10 -3.94
C VAL A 132 18.47 27.11 -5.03
N ARG A 133 19.64 26.49 -4.85
CA ARG A 133 20.04 25.32 -5.63
C ARG A 133 19.63 24.06 -4.88
N SER A 134 18.61 23.37 -5.35
CA SER A 134 18.17 22.09 -4.79
C SER A 134 18.61 20.95 -5.70
N ARG A 135 19.36 20.00 -5.13
CA ARG A 135 19.87 18.83 -5.84
C ARG A 135 19.56 17.57 -5.05
N VAL A 136 19.09 16.55 -5.74
CA VAL A 136 19.01 15.20 -5.19
C VAL A 136 20.26 14.45 -5.62
N VAL A 137 21.08 14.08 -4.64
CA VAL A 137 22.29 13.30 -4.85
C VAL A 137 22.05 11.88 -4.36
N ARG A 138 22.68 10.91 -5.03
CA ARG A 138 22.65 9.50 -4.60
C ARG A 138 24.02 9.15 -4.03
N GLU A 139 24.07 9.03 -2.72
CA GLU A 139 25.30 8.70 -2.00
C GLU A 139 25.29 7.23 -1.59
N PRO A 140 26.47 6.61 -1.38
CA PRO A 140 26.54 5.27 -0.80
C PRO A 140 25.76 5.19 0.51
N ILE A 141 25.17 4.02 0.76
CA ILE A 141 24.46 3.71 2.00
C ILE A 141 25.39 3.67 3.23
N GLY A 142 26.66 3.29 3.03
CA GLY A 142 27.66 3.12 4.08
C GLY A 142 28.18 1.68 4.11
N VAL A 143 28.15 1.04 5.30
CA VAL A 143 28.64 -0.33 5.48
C VAL A 143 27.57 -1.36 5.15
N CYS A 144 27.87 -2.30 4.26
CA CYS A 144 26.95 -3.35 3.82
C CYS A 144 27.38 -4.74 4.33
N SER A 145 26.48 -5.44 5.02
CA SER A 145 26.63 -6.87 5.30
C SER A 145 26.06 -7.67 4.13
N LEU A 146 26.89 -8.44 3.45
CA LEU A 146 26.52 -9.24 2.28
C LEU A 146 26.61 -10.72 2.66
N ILE A 147 25.48 -11.43 2.69
CA ILE A 147 25.41 -12.82 3.12
C ILE A 147 24.84 -13.66 1.97
N THR A 148 25.58 -14.69 1.54
CA THR A 148 25.27 -15.48 0.33
C THR A 148 25.04 -16.97 0.62
N PRO A 149 24.20 -17.65 -0.19
CA PRO A 149 23.90 -19.06 -0.03
C PRO A 149 24.99 -19.94 -0.67
N TRP A 150 24.81 -21.25 -0.54
CA TRP A 150 25.75 -22.27 -1.00
C TRP A 150 25.51 -22.79 -2.43
N ASN A 151 24.37 -22.47 -3.06
CA ASN A 151 24.00 -23.10 -4.33
C ASN A 151 24.69 -22.47 -5.56
N TYR A 152 24.79 -21.14 -5.58
CA TYR A 152 25.61 -20.39 -6.54
C TYR A 152 26.48 -19.38 -5.79
N PRO A 153 27.48 -19.84 -5.00
CA PRO A 153 28.25 -19.00 -4.10
C PRO A 153 28.83 -17.76 -4.78
N LEU A 154 29.54 -17.96 -5.90
CA LEU A 154 30.22 -16.88 -6.60
C LEU A 154 29.24 -15.92 -7.29
N LEU A 155 28.26 -16.47 -8.01
CA LEU A 155 27.27 -15.68 -8.73
C LEU A 155 26.46 -14.78 -7.79
N GLN A 156 25.96 -15.35 -6.68
CA GLN A 156 25.22 -14.58 -5.67
C GLN A 156 26.09 -13.53 -4.98
N ALA A 157 27.38 -13.81 -4.76
CA ALA A 157 28.32 -12.82 -4.24
C ALA A 157 28.52 -11.67 -5.24
N SER A 158 28.70 -11.96 -6.52
CA SER A 158 28.88 -10.96 -7.58
C SER A 158 27.68 -9.99 -7.68
N TRP A 159 26.46 -10.50 -7.56
CA TRP A 159 25.21 -9.72 -7.63
C TRP A 159 25.09 -8.72 -6.48
N LYS A 160 25.82 -8.94 -5.38
CA LYS A 160 25.87 -8.05 -4.22
C LYS A 160 27.09 -7.14 -4.27
N VAL A 161 28.27 -7.70 -4.56
CA VAL A 161 29.56 -7.00 -4.48
C VAL A 161 29.71 -5.97 -5.60
N ALA A 162 29.40 -6.31 -6.85
CA ALA A 162 29.56 -5.39 -7.98
C ALA A 162 28.75 -4.07 -7.80
N PRO A 163 27.42 -4.10 -7.52
CA PRO A 163 26.68 -2.87 -7.26
C PRO A 163 27.09 -2.17 -5.95
N CYS A 164 27.58 -2.90 -4.94
CA CYS A 164 28.07 -2.34 -3.68
C CYS A 164 29.32 -1.48 -3.92
N LEU A 165 30.32 -2.04 -4.61
CA LEU A 165 31.57 -1.37 -4.96
C LEU A 165 31.33 -0.18 -5.88
N LEU A 166 30.54 -0.34 -6.96
CA LEU A 166 30.26 0.74 -7.90
C LEU A 166 29.58 1.94 -7.21
N ALA A 167 28.68 1.68 -6.25
CA ALA A 167 27.98 2.70 -5.48
C ALA A 167 28.86 3.44 -4.46
N GLY A 168 30.10 2.99 -4.22
CA GLY A 168 31.02 3.61 -3.26
C GLY A 168 30.81 3.14 -1.82
N ASN A 169 30.16 1.99 -1.61
CA ASN A 169 29.99 1.39 -0.28
C ASN A 169 31.19 0.52 0.09
N THR A 170 31.34 0.28 1.40
CA THR A 170 32.21 -0.77 1.93
C THR A 170 31.37 -1.97 2.36
N PHE A 171 31.96 -3.15 2.44
CA PHE A 171 31.23 -4.35 2.80
C PHE A 171 31.99 -5.33 3.69
N VAL A 172 31.20 -6.14 4.40
CA VAL A 172 31.63 -7.40 5.02
C VAL A 172 30.83 -8.53 4.35
N LEU A 173 31.54 -9.40 3.63
CA LEU A 173 30.98 -10.53 2.90
C LEU A 173 31.11 -11.80 3.75
N LYS A 174 30.01 -12.54 3.89
CA LYS A 174 29.98 -13.86 4.53
C LYS A 174 29.33 -14.88 3.59
N PRO A 175 30.13 -15.69 2.85
CA PRO A 175 29.58 -16.81 2.08
C PRO A 175 29.09 -17.91 3.01
N SER A 176 28.34 -18.86 2.46
CA SER A 176 28.01 -20.07 3.20
C SER A 176 29.29 -20.81 3.58
N GLU A 177 29.32 -21.30 4.81
CA GLU A 177 30.42 -21.99 5.47
C GLU A 177 30.84 -23.29 4.79
N ILE A 178 29.98 -23.85 3.92
CA ILE A 178 30.24 -25.11 3.21
C ILE A 178 30.74 -24.89 1.78
N THR A 179 30.73 -23.65 1.27
CA THR A 179 31.15 -23.33 -0.11
C THR A 179 31.91 -21.99 -0.20
N PRO A 180 33.07 -21.83 0.47
CA PRO A 180 33.75 -20.55 0.58
C PRO A 180 34.76 -20.25 -0.54
N HIS A 181 35.29 -21.25 -1.26
CA HIS A 181 36.55 -21.12 -1.99
C HIS A 181 36.48 -20.18 -3.20
N SER A 182 35.42 -20.26 -4.00
CA SER A 182 35.24 -19.35 -5.14
C SER A 182 35.06 -17.90 -4.69
N THR A 183 34.44 -17.68 -3.53
CA THR A 183 34.31 -16.34 -2.93
C THR A 183 35.66 -15.80 -2.44
N ILE A 184 36.51 -16.65 -1.87
CA ILE A 184 37.90 -16.31 -1.53
C ILE A 184 38.66 -15.84 -2.79
N LEU A 185 38.55 -16.58 -3.89
CA LEU A 185 39.18 -16.22 -5.17
C LEU A 185 38.66 -14.89 -5.73
N MET A 186 37.35 -14.62 -5.61
CA MET A 186 36.79 -13.32 -6.00
C MET A 186 37.37 -12.17 -5.16
N VAL A 187 37.56 -12.37 -3.85
CA VAL A 187 38.16 -11.35 -2.98
C VAL A 187 39.64 -11.13 -3.31
N ARG A 188 40.37 -12.17 -3.74
CA ARG A 188 41.73 -12.01 -4.31
C ARG A 188 41.72 -11.19 -5.59
N ALA A 189 40.77 -11.43 -6.49
CA ALA A 189 40.61 -10.60 -7.70
C ALA A 189 40.28 -9.14 -7.36
N ILE A 190 39.51 -8.89 -6.30
CA ILE A 190 39.20 -7.54 -5.78
C ILE A 190 40.45 -6.85 -5.20
N GLU A 191 41.26 -7.59 -4.45
CA GLU A 191 42.55 -7.13 -3.94
C GLU A 191 43.50 -6.79 -5.10
N GLU A 192 43.67 -7.69 -6.07
CA GLU A 192 44.51 -7.50 -7.26
C GLU A 192 44.05 -6.29 -8.09
N ALA A 193 42.74 -6.06 -8.18
CA ALA A 193 42.18 -4.90 -8.86
C ALA A 193 42.48 -3.56 -8.16
N GLY A 194 43.08 -3.58 -6.97
CA GLY A 194 43.52 -2.39 -6.22
C GLY A 194 42.41 -1.71 -5.44
N VAL A 195 41.39 -2.46 -5.00
CA VAL A 195 40.36 -1.92 -4.10
C VAL A 195 41.00 -1.60 -2.74
N PRO A 196 40.82 -0.39 -2.18
CA PRO A 196 41.52 0.03 -0.96
C PRO A 196 41.24 -0.84 0.26
N ALA A 197 42.20 -0.90 1.19
CA ALA A 197 42.08 -1.55 2.48
C ALA A 197 40.82 -1.10 3.24
N GLY A 198 40.10 -2.08 3.78
CA GLY A 198 38.86 -1.91 4.55
C GLY A 198 37.59 -1.81 3.69
N VAL A 199 37.69 -1.61 2.37
CA VAL A 199 36.50 -1.52 1.49
C VAL A 199 35.84 -2.88 1.30
N ALA A 200 36.65 -3.90 1.04
CA ALA A 200 36.23 -5.29 0.95
C ALA A 200 36.74 -6.03 2.19
N ASN A 201 35.85 -6.76 2.86
CA ASN A 201 36.21 -7.64 3.96
C ASN A 201 35.47 -8.98 3.80
N LEU A 202 36.14 -10.08 4.14
CA LEU A 202 35.62 -11.45 4.05
C LEU A 202 35.75 -12.14 5.41
N VAL A 203 34.63 -12.63 5.91
CA VAL A 203 34.57 -13.48 7.09
C VAL A 203 33.95 -14.83 6.73
N LEU A 204 34.55 -15.91 7.24
CA LEU A 204 34.15 -17.28 6.98
C LEU A 204 33.74 -17.91 8.30
N GLY A 205 32.51 -18.40 8.45
CA GLY A 205 32.09 -18.98 9.73
C GLY A 205 30.58 -19.15 9.87
N THR A 206 30.16 -19.82 10.95
CA THR A 206 28.76 -20.21 11.19
C THR A 206 28.08 -19.40 12.31
N GLY A 207 26.75 -19.50 12.35
CA GLY A 207 25.97 -19.33 13.58
C GLY A 207 25.97 -17.92 14.23
N PRO A 208 25.63 -17.85 15.53
CA PRO A 208 25.52 -16.60 16.28
C PRO A 208 26.83 -15.82 16.43
N GLY A 209 27.98 -16.52 16.49
CA GLY A 209 29.28 -15.89 16.70
C GLY A 209 29.74 -15.05 15.52
N CYS A 210 29.68 -15.58 14.30
CA CYS A 210 30.12 -14.84 13.10
C CYS A 210 28.98 -14.06 12.42
N ALA A 211 27.79 -14.65 12.27
CA ALA A 211 26.74 -14.05 11.43
C ALA A 211 25.85 -13.03 12.17
N ALA A 212 25.67 -13.15 13.49
CA ALA A 212 24.75 -12.26 14.22
C ALA A 212 25.19 -10.79 14.16
N PRO A 213 26.49 -10.43 14.43
CA PRO A 213 26.94 -9.04 14.38
C PRO A 213 26.68 -8.36 13.02
N LEU A 214 26.74 -9.13 11.92
CA LEU A 214 26.43 -8.62 10.58
C LEU A 214 25.01 -8.09 10.45
N SER A 215 24.09 -8.53 11.30
CA SER A 215 22.67 -8.13 11.29
C SER A 215 22.25 -7.28 12.49
N THR A 216 22.97 -7.33 13.61
CA THR A 216 22.62 -6.62 14.86
C THR A 216 23.47 -5.35 15.06
N ASP A 217 24.72 -5.32 14.63
CA ASP A 217 25.64 -4.20 14.91
C ASP A 217 25.13 -2.86 14.32
N PRO A 218 25.10 -1.77 15.10
CA PRO A 218 24.60 -0.46 14.64
C PRO A 218 25.49 0.21 13.60
N ARG A 219 26.74 -0.23 13.43
CA ARG A 219 27.66 0.29 12.40
C ARG A 219 27.32 -0.24 11.00
N VAL A 220 26.46 -1.25 10.87
CA VAL A 220 25.98 -1.78 9.58
C VAL A 220 24.76 -1.01 9.10
N ASP A 221 24.82 -0.51 7.86
CA ASP A 221 23.80 0.34 7.24
C ASP A 221 22.77 -0.41 6.38
N LEU A 222 23.16 -1.58 5.84
CA LEU A 222 22.38 -2.47 4.97
C LEU A 222 22.74 -3.93 5.24
N VAL A 223 21.73 -4.81 5.33
CA VAL A 223 21.88 -6.27 5.26
C VAL A 223 21.30 -6.77 3.94
N SER A 224 22.14 -7.41 3.11
CA SER A 224 21.73 -8.07 1.88
C SER A 224 21.92 -9.57 2.03
N PHE A 225 20.81 -10.31 2.12
CA PHE A 225 20.80 -11.75 2.35
C PHE A 225 20.12 -12.47 1.20
N THR A 226 20.73 -13.56 0.72
CA THR A 226 20.06 -14.55 -0.12
C THR A 226 20.09 -15.90 0.58
N GLY A 227 18.96 -16.58 0.71
CA GLY A 227 18.89 -17.89 1.37
C GLY A 227 17.47 -18.31 1.77
N SER A 228 17.36 -19.10 2.85
CA SER A 228 16.07 -19.67 3.24
C SER A 228 15.10 -18.64 3.83
N LEU A 229 13.80 -18.89 3.64
CA LEU A 229 12.73 -18.04 4.18
C LEU A 229 12.82 -17.88 5.71
N ALA A 230 13.17 -18.95 6.43
CA ALA A 230 13.28 -18.93 7.89
C ALA A 230 14.40 -17.99 8.37
N VAL A 231 15.59 -18.10 7.77
CA VAL A 231 16.74 -17.25 8.12
C VAL A 231 16.47 -15.80 7.69
N GLY A 232 15.90 -15.56 6.52
CA GLY A 232 15.52 -14.22 6.06
C GLY A 232 14.55 -13.51 7.00
N LYS A 233 13.53 -14.22 7.51
CA LYS A 233 12.61 -13.69 8.53
C LYS A 233 13.32 -13.36 9.84
N HIS A 234 14.28 -14.18 10.27
CA HIS A 234 15.07 -13.91 11.47
C HIS A 234 15.94 -12.65 11.29
N LEU A 235 16.71 -12.57 10.21
CA LEU A 235 17.56 -11.40 9.90
C LEU A 235 16.76 -10.10 9.78
N MET A 236 15.55 -10.15 9.21
CA MET A 236 14.66 -8.99 9.14
C MET A 236 14.26 -8.46 10.52
N ARG A 237 14.03 -9.35 11.50
CA ARG A 237 13.70 -8.97 12.88
C ARG A 237 14.92 -8.35 13.57
N GLU A 238 16.09 -8.96 13.44
CA GLU A 238 17.33 -8.44 14.04
C GLU A 238 17.70 -7.06 13.46
N ALA A 239 17.57 -6.89 12.15
CA ALA A 239 17.83 -5.62 11.48
C ALA A 239 16.90 -4.47 11.93
N ALA A 240 15.68 -4.79 12.39
CA ALA A 240 14.74 -3.78 12.89
C ALA A 240 15.26 -3.06 14.15
N GLY A 241 16.06 -3.74 14.98
CA GLY A 241 16.62 -3.17 16.22
C GLY A 241 17.47 -1.91 16.00
N THR A 242 18.07 -1.74 14.82
CA THR A 242 18.84 -0.53 14.47
C THR A 242 18.26 0.21 13.25
N VAL A 243 17.08 -0.19 12.78
CA VAL A 243 16.40 0.40 11.61
C VAL A 243 17.29 0.40 10.35
N LYS A 244 18.18 -0.60 10.22
CA LYS A 244 19.05 -0.76 9.04
C LYS A 244 18.23 -1.30 7.86
N ARG A 245 18.65 -0.99 6.62
CA ARG A 245 17.94 -1.48 5.44
C ARG A 245 18.14 -2.99 5.29
N VAL A 246 17.13 -3.68 4.77
CA VAL A 246 17.23 -5.10 4.42
C VAL A 246 16.90 -5.32 2.95
N ALA A 247 17.66 -6.18 2.28
CA ALA A 247 17.38 -6.72 0.96
C ALA A 247 17.42 -8.25 1.05
N LEU A 248 16.28 -8.89 0.78
CA LEU A 248 16.09 -10.33 1.00
C LEU A 248 15.68 -10.99 -0.32
N GLU A 249 16.49 -11.92 -0.80
CA GLU A 249 16.14 -12.84 -1.88
C GLU A 249 15.94 -14.23 -1.26
N LEU A 250 14.69 -14.68 -1.22
CA LEU A 250 14.30 -15.91 -0.55
C LEU A 250 13.83 -16.93 -1.59
N GLY A 251 14.00 -18.21 -1.28
CA GLY A 251 13.62 -19.33 -2.15
C GLY A 251 12.17 -19.25 -2.68
N GLY A 252 11.83 -20.12 -3.63
CA GLY A 252 10.57 -20.05 -4.38
C GLY A 252 9.88 -21.39 -4.58
N LYS A 253 8.60 -21.34 -4.97
CA LYS A 253 7.85 -22.51 -5.45
C LYS A 253 7.24 -22.18 -6.81
N ASN A 254 8.14 -22.13 -7.79
CA ASN A 254 7.93 -21.47 -9.07
C ASN A 254 7.07 -22.34 -9.99
N PRO A 255 5.93 -21.83 -10.50
CA PRO A 255 5.05 -22.56 -11.40
C PRO A 255 5.63 -22.60 -12.83
N ASN A 256 5.56 -23.77 -13.45
CA ASN A 256 5.79 -23.97 -14.87
C ASN A 256 4.45 -24.36 -15.51
N ILE A 257 3.79 -23.42 -16.20
CA ILE A 257 2.41 -23.58 -16.68
C ILE A 257 2.41 -24.01 -18.15
N VAL A 258 1.82 -25.16 -18.48
CA VAL A 258 1.78 -25.70 -19.84
C VAL A 258 0.33 -25.85 -20.31
N PHE A 259 -0.06 -25.05 -21.30
CA PHE A 259 -1.35 -25.17 -21.99
C PHE A 259 -1.28 -26.22 -23.12
N ALA A 260 -2.45 -26.74 -23.52
CA ALA A 260 -2.54 -27.78 -24.56
C ALA A 260 -2.06 -27.31 -25.95
N ASP A 261 -2.04 -26.00 -26.21
CA ASP A 261 -1.58 -25.39 -27.45
C ASP A 261 -0.10 -25.01 -27.44
N ALA A 262 0.65 -25.38 -26.40
CA ALA A 262 2.08 -25.13 -26.31
C ALA A 262 2.89 -25.95 -27.33
N ASP A 263 4.08 -25.46 -27.68
CA ASP A 263 5.10 -26.31 -28.30
C ASP A 263 5.53 -27.38 -27.28
N ARG A 264 5.02 -28.60 -27.50
CA ARG A 264 5.16 -29.71 -26.57
C ARG A 264 6.63 -30.10 -26.35
N GLU A 265 7.42 -30.19 -27.40
CA GLU A 265 8.81 -30.65 -27.28
C GLU A 265 9.65 -29.61 -26.53
N ALA A 266 9.47 -28.33 -26.85
CA ALA A 266 10.13 -27.24 -26.13
C ALA A 266 9.71 -27.16 -24.66
N ALA A 267 8.41 -27.34 -24.36
CA ALA A 267 7.89 -27.31 -22.99
C ALA A 267 8.41 -28.48 -22.15
N ILE A 268 8.51 -29.69 -22.72
CA ILE A 268 9.10 -30.86 -22.04
C ILE A 268 10.58 -30.62 -21.76
N ASP A 269 11.35 -30.21 -22.76
CA ASP A 269 12.79 -30.00 -22.62
C ASP A 269 13.11 -28.93 -21.56
N ASN A 270 12.36 -27.82 -21.58
CA ASN A 270 12.52 -26.79 -20.58
C ASN A 270 12.00 -27.19 -19.21
N ALA A 271 10.96 -28.02 -19.09
CA ALA A 271 10.54 -28.56 -17.80
C ALA A 271 11.63 -29.42 -17.16
N MET A 272 12.39 -30.18 -17.96
CA MET A 272 13.54 -30.96 -17.49
C MET A 272 14.63 -30.04 -16.92
N THR A 273 15.07 -29.07 -17.70
CA THR A 273 16.09 -28.09 -17.29
C THR A 273 15.61 -27.23 -16.12
N ALA A 274 14.31 -26.88 -16.08
CA ALA A 274 13.71 -26.05 -15.05
C ALA A 274 13.91 -26.62 -13.63
N VAL A 275 13.89 -27.94 -13.47
CA VAL A 275 13.87 -28.60 -12.15
C VAL A 275 15.09 -29.48 -11.88
N PHE A 276 15.77 -30.03 -12.89
CA PHE A 276 16.87 -30.98 -12.69
C PHE A 276 18.27 -30.37 -12.91
N LEU A 277 18.37 -29.15 -13.46
CA LEU A 277 19.61 -28.39 -13.50
C LEU A 277 20.15 -28.19 -12.07
N HIS A 278 21.45 -28.40 -11.88
CA HIS A 278 22.13 -28.28 -10.57
C HIS A 278 21.40 -29.05 -9.45
N SER A 279 20.89 -30.24 -9.80
CA SER A 279 20.07 -31.08 -8.92
C SER A 279 18.91 -30.33 -8.24
N GLY A 280 18.30 -29.38 -8.94
CA GLY A 280 17.16 -28.59 -8.46
C GLY A 280 17.49 -27.59 -7.35
N GLN A 281 18.76 -27.33 -7.08
CA GLN A 281 19.24 -26.39 -6.06
C GLN A 281 19.21 -24.95 -6.58
N VAL A 282 18.10 -24.54 -7.18
CA VAL A 282 17.92 -23.24 -7.83
C VAL A 282 16.69 -22.57 -7.22
N CYS A 283 16.82 -21.34 -6.72
CA CYS A 283 15.70 -20.61 -6.11
C CYS A 283 14.52 -20.43 -7.07
N SER A 284 14.81 -20.34 -8.36
CA SER A 284 13.85 -20.21 -9.45
C SER A 284 13.42 -21.53 -10.10
N ALA A 285 13.86 -22.69 -9.57
CA ALA A 285 13.54 -23.99 -10.13
C ALA A 285 12.04 -24.15 -10.40
N GLY A 286 11.68 -24.65 -11.59
CA GLY A 286 10.31 -24.96 -12.00
C GLY A 286 9.79 -26.25 -11.37
N ALA A 287 9.90 -26.35 -10.05
CA ALA A 287 9.58 -27.54 -9.26
C ALA A 287 8.07 -27.83 -9.17
N ARG A 288 7.23 -27.05 -9.85
CA ARG A 288 5.77 -27.18 -9.86
C ARG A 288 5.22 -27.06 -11.28
N LEU A 289 5.03 -28.19 -11.94
CA LEU A 289 4.40 -28.27 -13.26
C LEU A 289 2.88 -28.17 -13.09
N LEU A 290 2.29 -27.11 -13.66
CA LEU A 290 0.85 -26.99 -13.82
C LEU A 290 0.53 -27.27 -15.28
N ILE A 291 -0.24 -28.30 -15.57
CA ILE A 291 -0.46 -28.74 -16.95
C ILE A 291 -1.94 -28.91 -17.28
N GLU A 292 -2.33 -28.50 -18.48
CA GLU A 292 -3.71 -28.66 -18.93
C GLU A 292 -4.08 -30.15 -19.01
N GLU A 293 -5.23 -30.51 -18.40
CA GLU A 293 -5.65 -31.90 -18.18
C GLU A 293 -5.68 -32.73 -19.46
N THR A 294 -5.99 -32.11 -20.60
CA THR A 294 -6.11 -32.75 -21.92
C THR A 294 -4.78 -33.30 -22.46
N VAL A 295 -3.64 -32.75 -22.05
CA VAL A 295 -2.29 -33.17 -22.50
C VAL A 295 -1.42 -33.73 -21.38
N ALA A 296 -1.91 -33.68 -20.13
CA ALA A 296 -1.15 -34.02 -18.93
C ALA A 296 -0.51 -35.41 -18.95
N ALA A 297 -1.29 -36.45 -19.31
CA ALA A 297 -0.81 -37.84 -19.28
C ALA A 297 0.42 -38.03 -20.18
N GLU A 298 0.32 -37.57 -21.43
CA GLU A 298 1.34 -37.74 -22.44
C GLU A 298 2.63 -36.95 -22.14
N VAL A 299 2.48 -35.70 -21.72
CA VAL A 299 3.61 -34.82 -21.40
C VAL A 299 4.34 -35.29 -20.14
N VAL A 300 3.60 -35.67 -19.09
CA VAL A 300 4.20 -36.15 -17.84
C VAL A 300 4.87 -37.51 -18.05
N ASP A 301 4.30 -38.41 -18.85
CA ASP A 301 4.94 -39.67 -19.20
C ASP A 301 6.28 -39.45 -19.92
N ALA A 302 6.34 -38.49 -20.86
CA ALA A 302 7.57 -38.12 -21.55
C ALA A 302 8.62 -37.51 -20.60
N ILE A 303 8.22 -36.64 -19.68
CA ILE A 303 9.10 -36.07 -18.64
C ILE A 303 9.65 -37.18 -17.75
N VAL A 304 8.79 -38.09 -17.28
CA VAL A 304 9.19 -39.23 -16.42
C VAL A 304 10.20 -40.13 -17.13
N GLU A 305 9.98 -40.41 -18.42
CA GLU A 305 10.91 -41.23 -19.18
C GLU A 305 12.26 -40.53 -19.37
N ARG A 306 12.29 -39.25 -19.77
CA ARG A 306 13.53 -38.49 -19.89
C ARG A 306 14.26 -38.34 -18.55
N ALA A 307 13.53 -38.15 -17.45
CA ALA A 307 14.11 -38.01 -16.10
C ALA A 307 14.86 -39.26 -15.63
N ARG A 308 14.42 -40.46 -16.01
CA ARG A 308 15.10 -41.71 -15.69
C ARG A 308 16.47 -41.85 -16.38
N HIS A 309 16.65 -41.18 -17.51
CA HIS A 309 17.88 -41.25 -18.31
C HIS A 309 18.87 -40.13 -17.98
N ILE A 310 18.54 -39.21 -17.06
CA ILE A 310 19.50 -38.20 -16.60
C ILE A 310 20.66 -38.90 -15.90
N ARG A 311 21.85 -38.79 -16.49
CA ARG A 311 23.09 -39.30 -15.88
C ARG A 311 23.59 -38.34 -14.80
N MET A 312 23.66 -38.80 -13.56
CA MET A 312 24.33 -38.08 -12.48
C MET A 312 25.81 -38.45 -12.44
N GLY A 313 26.65 -37.53 -12.01
CA GLY A 313 28.07 -37.81 -11.82
C GLY A 313 28.80 -36.73 -11.02
N PRO A 314 30.07 -36.99 -10.66
CA PRO A 314 30.90 -36.01 -9.97
C PRO A 314 31.22 -34.82 -10.89
N PRO A 315 31.73 -33.70 -10.34
CA PRO A 315 31.94 -32.45 -11.05
C PRO A 315 32.68 -32.55 -12.41
N PHE A 316 33.63 -33.48 -12.55
CA PHE A 316 34.48 -33.63 -13.74
C PHE A 316 34.11 -34.83 -14.62
N ASP A 317 32.97 -35.48 -14.40
CA ASP A 317 32.43 -36.48 -15.35
C ASP A 317 31.82 -35.73 -16.54
N GLU A 318 32.48 -35.77 -17.70
CA GLU A 318 32.07 -35.06 -18.92
C GLU A 318 30.69 -35.53 -19.44
N ASP A 319 30.29 -36.76 -19.11
CA ASP A 319 29.00 -37.31 -19.51
C ASP A 319 27.88 -37.02 -18.49
N ALA A 320 28.22 -36.48 -17.31
CA ALA A 320 27.22 -36.16 -16.31
C ALA A 320 26.33 -35.01 -16.82
N GLN A 321 25.03 -35.14 -16.58
CA GLN A 321 24.01 -34.15 -16.91
C GLN A 321 23.59 -33.33 -15.67
N THR A 322 23.85 -33.83 -14.46
CA THR A 322 23.62 -33.11 -13.21
C THR A 322 24.52 -33.65 -12.09
N GLY A 323 24.77 -32.82 -11.07
CA GLY A 323 25.69 -33.10 -9.97
C GLY A 323 25.04 -33.64 -8.70
N SER A 324 25.74 -33.58 -7.57
CA SER A 324 25.18 -33.96 -6.26
C SER A 324 24.38 -32.83 -5.61
N LEU A 325 23.62 -33.14 -4.55
CA LEU A 325 23.20 -32.11 -3.58
C LEU A 325 24.41 -31.63 -2.77
N THR A 326 24.35 -30.44 -2.19
CA THR A 326 25.53 -29.79 -1.60
C THR A 326 25.88 -30.26 -0.17
N SER A 327 24.99 -30.98 0.53
CA SER A 327 25.32 -31.52 1.86
C SER A 327 24.46 -32.71 2.28
N ALA A 328 24.97 -33.52 3.22
CA ALA A 328 24.21 -34.60 3.85
C ALA A 328 22.92 -34.11 4.52
N ALA A 329 22.96 -32.94 5.19
CA ALA A 329 21.79 -32.35 5.84
C ALA A 329 20.72 -31.96 4.81
N HIS A 330 21.14 -31.43 3.65
CA HIS A 330 20.22 -31.07 2.58
C HIS A 330 19.65 -32.31 1.87
N LEU A 331 20.44 -33.36 1.66
CA LEU A 331 19.96 -34.66 1.19
C LEU A 331 18.87 -35.22 2.10
N ALA A 332 19.10 -35.24 3.41
CA ALA A 332 18.12 -35.71 4.38
C ALA A 332 16.82 -34.89 4.34
N LYS A 333 16.91 -33.57 4.14
CA LYS A 333 15.74 -32.69 3.95
C LYS A 333 14.94 -33.10 2.71
N VAL A 334 15.61 -33.38 1.59
CA VAL A 334 14.95 -33.79 0.33
C VAL A 334 14.30 -35.17 0.48
N GLU A 335 14.97 -36.10 1.17
CA GLU A 335 14.42 -37.43 1.48
C GLU A 335 13.14 -37.34 2.31
N ASP A 336 13.15 -36.55 3.40
CA ASP A 336 11.97 -36.31 4.23
C ASP A 336 10.84 -35.64 3.42
N TYR A 337 11.17 -34.63 2.62
CA TYR A 337 10.20 -33.92 1.79
C TYR A 337 9.44 -34.87 0.86
N VAL A 338 10.14 -35.76 0.17
CA VAL A 338 9.53 -36.73 -0.75
C VAL A 338 8.74 -37.80 0.02
N ALA A 339 9.28 -38.33 1.11
CA ALA A 339 8.61 -39.31 1.94
C ALA A 339 7.27 -38.78 2.48
N ARG A 340 7.25 -37.52 2.94
CA ARG A 340 6.04 -36.82 3.40
C ARG A 340 5.04 -36.63 2.28
N GLY A 341 5.47 -36.21 1.09
CA GLY A 341 4.58 -36.09 -0.07
C GLY A 341 3.88 -37.40 -0.43
N ILE A 342 4.62 -38.51 -0.40
CA ILE A 342 4.04 -39.85 -0.64
C ILE A 342 3.04 -40.22 0.46
N ALA A 343 3.36 -39.93 1.72
CA ALA A 343 2.45 -40.16 2.85
C ALA A 343 1.17 -39.30 2.78
N GLU A 344 1.26 -38.10 2.19
CA GLU A 344 0.12 -37.20 1.91
C GLU A 344 -0.73 -37.65 0.70
N GLY A 345 -0.29 -38.68 -0.03
CA GLY A 345 -1.04 -39.28 -1.14
C GLY A 345 -0.54 -38.91 -2.53
N ALA A 346 0.59 -38.19 -2.65
CA ALA A 346 1.22 -37.96 -3.94
C ALA A 346 1.70 -39.28 -4.56
N ARG A 347 1.57 -39.41 -5.88
CA ARG A 347 1.99 -40.61 -6.62
C ARG A 347 3.43 -40.44 -7.11
N LEU A 348 4.35 -41.24 -6.58
CA LEU A 348 5.71 -41.34 -7.11
C LEU A 348 5.71 -41.99 -8.51
N ARG A 349 6.24 -41.28 -9.52
CA ARG A 349 6.33 -41.74 -10.92
C ARG A 349 7.72 -42.25 -11.31
N CYS A 350 8.77 -41.63 -10.77
CA CYS A 350 10.17 -42.05 -10.86
C CYS A 350 10.99 -41.41 -9.73
N GLY A 351 12.22 -41.91 -9.51
CA GLY A 351 13.12 -41.38 -8.48
C GLY A 351 12.67 -41.74 -7.06
N GLY A 352 12.69 -40.75 -6.17
CA GLY A 352 12.29 -40.86 -4.77
C GLY A 352 13.29 -41.59 -3.86
N ARG A 353 14.52 -41.79 -4.35
CA ARG A 353 15.58 -42.54 -3.67
C ARG A 353 16.96 -42.12 -4.15
N ARG A 354 18.00 -42.54 -3.44
CA ARG A 354 19.41 -42.42 -3.87
C ARG A 354 19.69 -43.38 -5.05
N PRO A 355 20.68 -43.07 -5.92
CA PRO A 355 21.10 -44.00 -6.98
C PRO A 355 21.72 -45.29 -6.41
N ASP A 356 21.53 -46.40 -7.12
CA ASP A 356 22.14 -47.69 -6.78
C ASP A 356 23.57 -47.85 -7.35
N ASP A 357 24.05 -46.87 -8.14
CA ASP A 357 25.40 -46.89 -8.73
C ASP A 357 26.45 -46.74 -7.64
N GLU A 358 27.27 -47.79 -7.44
CA GLU A 358 28.32 -47.82 -6.42
C GLU A 358 29.32 -46.67 -6.55
N ARG A 359 29.54 -46.14 -7.76
CA ARG A 359 30.44 -44.99 -7.98
C ARG A 359 29.93 -43.71 -7.34
N LEU A 360 28.63 -43.62 -7.10
CA LEU A 360 27.96 -42.44 -6.52
C LEU A 360 27.67 -42.62 -5.03
N ALA A 361 27.96 -43.79 -4.45
CA ALA A 361 27.53 -44.16 -3.10
C ALA A 361 28.09 -43.25 -1.98
N SER A 362 29.27 -42.65 -2.17
CA SER A 362 29.88 -41.74 -1.19
C SER A 362 29.40 -40.29 -1.29
N GLY A 363 28.68 -39.93 -2.35
CA GLY A 363 28.18 -38.57 -2.58
C GLY A 363 26.73 -38.36 -2.17
N TYR A 364 26.32 -37.10 -2.11
CA TYR A 364 24.97 -36.71 -1.72
C TYR A 364 24.00 -36.66 -2.91
N TYR A 365 23.87 -37.76 -3.64
CA TYR A 365 23.01 -37.83 -4.83
C TYR A 365 21.57 -38.20 -4.49
N TYR A 366 20.64 -37.61 -5.22
CA TYR A 366 19.21 -37.94 -5.15
C TYR A 366 18.65 -38.01 -6.57
N LEU A 367 17.97 -39.11 -6.91
CA LEU A 367 17.49 -39.30 -8.28
C LEU A 367 16.45 -38.23 -8.67
N PRO A 368 16.43 -37.77 -9.94
CA PRO A 368 15.33 -37.00 -10.51
C PRO A 368 13.97 -37.61 -10.18
N THR A 369 13.18 -36.86 -9.43
CA THR A 369 11.95 -37.35 -8.80
C THR A 369 10.75 -36.61 -9.35
N VAL A 370 9.73 -37.36 -9.77
CA VAL A 370 8.45 -36.80 -10.23
C VAL A 370 7.33 -37.32 -9.34
N LEU A 371 6.64 -36.39 -8.67
CA LEU A 371 5.45 -36.62 -7.87
C LEU A 371 4.24 -36.09 -8.65
N ASP A 372 3.29 -36.98 -8.94
CA ASP A 372 2.09 -36.69 -9.71
C ASP A 372 0.84 -36.82 -8.83
N ARG A 373 -0.30 -36.31 -9.30
CA ARG A 373 -1.54 -36.17 -8.53
C ARG A 373 -1.35 -35.37 -7.24
N CYS A 374 -0.47 -34.37 -7.29
CA CYS A 374 -0.32 -33.44 -6.20
C CYS A 374 -1.54 -32.50 -6.15
N THR A 375 -1.87 -32.01 -4.96
CA THR A 375 -2.92 -31.01 -4.76
C THR A 375 -2.35 -29.81 -4.02
N VAL A 376 -2.96 -28.64 -4.21
CA VAL A 376 -2.44 -27.36 -3.69
C VAL A 376 -2.25 -27.35 -2.17
N ASP A 377 -2.98 -28.16 -1.41
CA ASP A 377 -2.88 -28.28 0.04
C ASP A 377 -1.71 -29.16 0.53
N MET A 378 -1.10 -29.97 -0.35
CA MET A 378 0.04 -30.81 0.02
C MET A 378 1.26 -29.98 0.37
N HIS A 379 2.03 -30.44 1.36
CA HIS A 379 3.28 -29.82 1.76
C HIS A 379 4.27 -29.75 0.59
N VAL A 380 4.32 -30.80 -0.23
CA VAL A 380 5.20 -30.82 -1.41
C VAL A 380 4.78 -29.84 -2.52
N VAL A 381 3.59 -29.25 -2.44
CA VAL A 381 3.17 -28.17 -3.33
C VAL A 381 3.39 -26.80 -2.68
N GLN A 382 3.30 -26.70 -1.36
CA GLN A 382 3.43 -25.42 -0.65
C GLN A 382 4.87 -25.06 -0.28
N GLU A 383 5.73 -26.04 -0.02
CA GLU A 383 7.10 -25.83 0.44
C GLU A 383 8.15 -26.10 -0.65
N GLU A 384 9.31 -25.45 -0.50
CA GLU A 384 10.46 -25.60 -1.37
C GLU A 384 11.31 -26.82 -0.97
N SER A 385 11.38 -27.82 -1.84
CA SER A 385 12.30 -28.97 -1.71
C SER A 385 13.75 -28.51 -1.81
N PHE A 386 14.02 -27.64 -2.78
CA PHE A 386 15.35 -27.22 -3.21
C PHE A 386 16.24 -28.41 -3.64
N GLY A 387 15.60 -29.44 -4.19
CA GLY A 387 16.24 -30.64 -4.73
C GLY A 387 15.57 -31.06 -6.05
N PRO A 388 15.98 -32.18 -6.67
CA PRO A 388 15.55 -32.55 -8.02
C PRO A 388 14.17 -33.21 -7.99
N VAL A 389 13.16 -32.46 -7.54
CA VAL A 389 11.79 -32.94 -7.29
C VAL A 389 10.78 -32.07 -8.03
N LEU A 390 10.10 -32.65 -9.01
CA LEU A 390 9.00 -32.04 -9.75
C LEU A 390 7.66 -32.49 -9.17
N THR A 391 6.80 -31.54 -8.82
CA THR A 391 5.39 -31.79 -8.50
C THR A 391 4.50 -31.48 -9.69
N VAL A 392 3.47 -32.29 -9.92
CA VAL A 392 2.53 -32.13 -11.03
C VAL A 392 1.12 -31.92 -10.51
N GLU A 393 0.50 -30.83 -10.98
CA GLU A 393 -0.92 -30.53 -10.82
C GLU A 393 -1.54 -30.29 -12.20
N THR A 394 -2.82 -30.62 -12.34
CA THR A 394 -3.56 -30.40 -13.59
C THR A 394 -4.56 -29.24 -13.46
N PHE A 395 -4.83 -28.55 -14.56
CA PHE A 395 -5.89 -27.53 -14.64
C PHE A 395 -6.74 -27.71 -15.91
N ARG A 396 -7.92 -27.08 -15.94
CA ARG A 396 -8.86 -27.12 -17.08
C ARG A 396 -9.04 -25.77 -17.75
N THR A 397 -8.80 -24.67 -17.04
CA THR A 397 -8.99 -23.32 -17.58
C THR A 397 -7.79 -22.42 -17.29
N GLU A 398 -7.68 -21.32 -18.05
CA GLU A 398 -6.67 -20.27 -17.84
C GLU A 398 -6.74 -19.69 -16.42
N GLU A 399 -7.95 -19.47 -15.90
CA GLU A 399 -8.17 -18.93 -14.56
C GLU A 399 -7.74 -19.92 -13.46
N GLU A 400 -7.99 -21.22 -13.67
CA GLU A 400 -7.55 -22.26 -12.74
C GLU A 400 -6.02 -22.37 -12.71
N ALA A 401 -5.36 -22.33 -13.88
CA ALA A 401 -3.90 -22.30 -13.97
C ALA A 401 -3.31 -21.12 -13.17
N VAL A 402 -3.87 -19.93 -13.33
CA VAL A 402 -3.45 -18.71 -12.60
C VAL A 402 -3.73 -18.82 -11.11
N ALA A 403 -4.88 -19.38 -10.71
CA ALA A 403 -5.24 -19.55 -9.31
C ALA A 403 -4.30 -20.55 -8.61
N LEU A 404 -4.03 -21.69 -9.26
CA LEU A 404 -3.07 -22.68 -8.78
C LEU A 404 -1.67 -22.07 -8.68
N ALA A 405 -1.18 -21.42 -9.73
CA ALA A 405 0.15 -20.80 -9.76
C ALA A 405 0.36 -19.78 -8.64
N ASN A 406 -0.64 -18.94 -8.36
CA ASN A 406 -0.62 -17.96 -7.28
C ASN A 406 -0.93 -18.55 -5.89
N GLY A 407 -1.21 -19.86 -5.81
CA GLY A 407 -1.64 -20.57 -4.61
C GLY A 407 -0.53 -20.93 -3.63
N THR A 408 0.63 -20.27 -3.67
CA THR A 408 1.72 -20.44 -2.69
C THR A 408 2.07 -19.11 -2.03
N ILE A 409 2.80 -19.15 -0.92
CA ILE A 409 3.31 -17.92 -0.27
C ILE A 409 4.48 -17.25 -1.02
N TYR A 410 5.00 -17.92 -2.05
CA TYR A 410 6.17 -17.50 -2.81
C TYR A 410 5.78 -16.62 -4.01
N GLY A 411 6.78 -15.91 -4.56
CA GLY A 411 6.56 -14.95 -5.63
C GLY A 411 7.80 -14.64 -6.48
N LEU A 412 8.74 -15.57 -6.61
CA LEU A 412 10.03 -15.31 -7.25
C LEU A 412 9.95 -15.31 -8.78
N ALA A 413 9.73 -16.47 -9.39
CA ALA A 413 9.70 -16.64 -10.84
C ALA A 413 8.65 -17.67 -11.28
N GLY A 414 8.43 -17.81 -12.59
CA GLY A 414 7.61 -18.88 -13.19
C GLY A 414 7.52 -18.71 -14.70
N ALA A 415 6.87 -19.65 -15.38
CA ALA A 415 6.73 -19.64 -16.83
C ALA A 415 5.32 -19.97 -17.30
N VAL A 416 4.99 -19.51 -18.51
CA VAL A 416 3.80 -19.89 -19.26
C VAL A 416 4.18 -20.36 -20.66
N TRP A 417 3.70 -21.54 -21.03
CA TRP A 417 3.88 -22.16 -22.34
C TRP A 417 2.55 -22.20 -23.09
N THR A 418 2.48 -21.52 -24.23
CA THR A 418 1.31 -21.46 -25.12
C THR A 418 1.71 -20.84 -26.46
N SER A 419 1.08 -21.27 -27.55
CA SER A 419 1.22 -20.60 -28.85
C SER A 419 0.33 -19.35 -28.99
N ASP A 420 -0.62 -19.11 -28.08
CA ASP A 420 -1.46 -17.92 -28.04
C ASP A 420 -0.74 -16.75 -27.32
N PRO A 421 -0.29 -15.70 -28.06
CA PRO A 421 0.43 -14.58 -27.48
C PRO A 421 -0.43 -13.72 -26.54
N GLU A 422 -1.74 -13.68 -26.74
CA GLU A 422 -2.65 -12.94 -25.87
C GLU A 422 -2.88 -13.69 -24.57
N ARG A 423 -3.02 -15.02 -24.62
CA ARG A 423 -3.04 -15.88 -23.42
C ARG A 423 -1.77 -15.73 -22.61
N ALA A 424 -0.61 -15.83 -23.27
CA ALA A 424 0.67 -15.65 -22.60
C ALA A 424 0.75 -14.30 -21.86
N ARG A 425 0.29 -13.20 -22.48
CA ARG A 425 0.25 -11.86 -21.86
C ARG A 425 -0.75 -11.76 -20.71
N ARG A 426 -1.94 -12.35 -20.83
CA ARG A 426 -2.96 -12.35 -19.78
C ARG A 426 -2.49 -13.13 -18.55
N VAL A 427 -2.00 -14.36 -18.76
CA VAL A 427 -1.46 -15.22 -17.71
C VAL A 427 -0.27 -14.54 -17.05
N ALA A 428 0.72 -14.08 -17.82
CA ALA A 428 1.91 -13.42 -17.27
C ALA A 428 1.59 -12.18 -16.43
N ARG A 429 0.58 -11.38 -16.81
CA ARG A 429 0.13 -10.21 -16.02
C ARG A 429 -0.65 -10.59 -14.76
N ALA A 430 -1.24 -11.77 -14.72
CA ALA A 430 -2.03 -12.26 -13.59
C ALA A 430 -1.19 -13.04 -12.57
N LEU A 431 -0.01 -13.52 -12.95
CA LEU A 431 0.96 -14.15 -12.07
C LEU A 431 1.61 -13.14 -11.13
N ARG A 432 1.64 -13.45 -9.82
CA ARG A 432 2.23 -12.63 -8.76
C ARG A 432 3.71 -12.97 -8.55
N LEU A 433 4.48 -12.91 -9.63
CA LEU A 433 5.88 -13.30 -9.67
C LEU A 433 6.78 -12.12 -10.02
N GLY A 434 7.99 -12.07 -9.47
CA GLY A 434 9.00 -11.08 -9.83
C GLY A 434 9.47 -11.21 -11.28
N THR A 435 9.34 -12.40 -11.88
CA THR A 435 9.58 -12.66 -13.30
C THR A 435 8.67 -13.75 -13.83
N VAL A 436 8.24 -13.55 -15.07
CA VAL A 436 7.49 -14.53 -15.83
C VAL A 436 8.18 -14.71 -17.17
N TRP A 437 8.56 -15.95 -17.48
CA TRP A 437 9.01 -16.33 -18.80
C TRP A 437 7.83 -16.77 -19.66
N ILE A 438 7.88 -16.44 -20.95
CA ILE A 438 6.89 -16.87 -21.94
C ILE A 438 7.63 -17.75 -22.92
N ASN A 439 7.23 -19.03 -23.00
CA ASN A 439 7.86 -20.05 -23.83
C ASN A 439 9.39 -20.18 -23.63
N ASP A 440 9.83 -20.01 -22.37
CA ASP A 440 11.22 -20.14 -21.94
C ASP A 440 11.26 -20.45 -20.42
N TYR A 441 12.40 -20.84 -19.88
CA TYR A 441 12.60 -21.04 -18.44
C TYR A 441 14.08 -20.81 -18.05
N HIS A 442 14.33 -20.12 -16.93
CA HIS A 442 15.65 -19.76 -16.38
C HIS A 442 16.47 -18.61 -16.98
N PRO A 443 16.20 -17.92 -18.10
CA PRO A 443 17.11 -16.86 -18.52
C PRO A 443 17.12 -15.69 -17.52
N TYR A 444 18.27 -15.48 -16.88
CA TYR A 444 18.62 -14.33 -16.04
C TYR A 444 19.78 -13.59 -16.69
N VAL A 445 19.57 -12.34 -17.08
CA VAL A 445 20.65 -11.51 -17.63
C VAL A 445 20.78 -10.22 -16.84
N ALA A 446 22.01 -9.75 -16.67
CA ALA A 446 22.24 -8.36 -16.32
C ALA A 446 21.63 -7.49 -17.45
N PRO A 447 20.69 -6.56 -17.16
CA PRO A 447 19.85 -5.97 -18.19
C PRO A 447 20.67 -5.14 -19.19
N ARG A 448 20.82 -5.64 -20.44
CA ARG A 448 21.53 -4.95 -21.53
C ARG A 448 20.96 -3.56 -21.80
N SER A 449 21.81 -2.57 -22.04
CA SER A 449 21.37 -1.26 -22.54
C SER A 449 20.64 -1.44 -23.89
N GLY A 450 19.34 -1.14 -23.91
CA GLY A 450 18.53 -1.09 -25.14
C GLY A 450 17.41 -2.13 -25.29
N ALA A 451 17.26 -3.11 -24.41
CA ALA A 451 16.14 -4.06 -24.48
C ALA A 451 15.43 -4.18 -23.12
N GLY A 452 14.12 -3.89 -23.09
CA GLY A 452 13.29 -3.99 -21.90
C GLY A 452 12.92 -5.44 -21.61
N THR A 453 13.69 -6.13 -20.77
CA THR A 453 13.30 -7.42 -20.17
C THR A 453 13.53 -7.37 -18.67
N SER A 454 12.47 -7.58 -17.90
CA SER A 454 12.45 -7.62 -16.44
C SER A 454 12.78 -9.04 -15.94
N SER A 455 13.97 -9.21 -15.34
CA SER A 455 14.41 -10.40 -14.58
C SER A 455 14.20 -10.17 -13.07
N PRO A 456 14.01 -11.19 -12.20
CA PRO A 456 13.54 -11.05 -10.81
C PRO A 456 14.71 -10.76 -9.87
N ALA A 457 15.88 -10.50 -10.44
CA ALA A 457 16.78 -9.47 -9.94
C ALA A 457 16.07 -8.12 -9.64
N SER A 458 14.79 -7.93 -9.96
CA SER A 458 14.08 -6.66 -9.86
C SER A 458 13.81 -6.14 -8.44
N ALA A 459 13.92 -6.94 -7.38
CA ALA A 459 13.85 -6.41 -6.00
C ALA A 459 15.22 -5.96 -5.44
N ALA A 460 16.32 -6.65 -5.74
CA ALA A 460 17.65 -6.32 -5.21
C ALA A 460 18.78 -6.06 -6.24
N SER A 461 18.64 -6.43 -7.52
CA SER A 461 19.75 -6.49 -8.51
C SER A 461 19.49 -5.84 -9.90
N SER A 462 18.31 -5.26 -10.19
CA SER A 462 18.18 -4.39 -11.38
C SER A 462 18.98 -3.09 -11.18
N VAL A 463 19.65 -2.53 -12.19
CA VAL A 463 20.48 -1.29 -12.05
C VAL A 463 19.76 -0.18 -11.28
N SER A 464 18.44 -0.06 -11.47
CA SER A 464 17.63 0.94 -10.79
C SER A 464 17.23 0.53 -9.36
N SER A 465 17.03 -0.76 -9.05
CA SER A 465 16.69 -1.22 -7.69
C SER A 465 17.92 -1.54 -6.83
N ALA A 466 18.96 -2.14 -7.39
CA ALA A 466 20.26 -2.40 -6.76
C ALA A 466 21.01 -1.12 -6.42
N SER A 467 21.11 -0.17 -7.36
CA SER A 467 21.71 1.15 -7.05
C SER A 467 20.82 1.99 -6.13
N ARG A 468 19.51 1.68 -6.00
CA ARG A 468 18.62 2.34 -5.01
C ARG A 468 18.70 1.68 -3.63
N SER A 469 18.91 0.37 -3.55
CA SER A 469 19.02 -0.35 -2.29
C SER A 469 20.34 -0.04 -1.59
N THR A 470 21.44 0.03 -2.35
CA THR A 470 22.81 0.34 -1.88
C THR A 470 23.13 1.84 -1.81
N ARG A 471 22.15 2.73 -2.06
CA ARG A 471 22.35 4.18 -1.93
C ARG A 471 21.27 4.83 -1.10
N ARG A 472 21.66 5.83 -0.34
CA ARG A 472 20.72 6.73 0.32
C ARG A 472 20.53 7.96 -0.56
N PRO A 473 19.28 8.36 -0.87
CA PRO A 473 19.07 9.70 -1.40
C PRO A 473 19.46 10.69 -0.30
N SER A 474 20.42 11.56 -0.59
CA SER A 474 20.74 12.70 0.26
C SER A 474 20.13 13.95 -0.36
N THR A 475 19.36 14.67 0.45
CA THR A 475 18.92 16.03 0.20
C THR A 475 19.57 16.86 1.29
N CYS A 476 20.41 17.83 0.91
CA CYS A 476 21.02 18.72 1.90
C CYS A 476 19.92 19.65 2.46
N GLY A 477 19.44 19.33 3.66
CA GLY A 477 18.39 20.02 4.41
C GLY A 477 18.03 19.19 5.65
N ARG A 478 18.16 19.77 6.85
CA ARG A 478 18.07 19.11 8.17
C ARG A 478 16.72 18.39 8.43
N THR A 479 16.80 17.04 8.55
CA THR A 479 16.11 16.00 9.40
C THR A 479 14.65 16.13 9.93
N PRO A 480 13.90 15.02 10.26
CA PRO A 480 13.96 13.58 9.84
C PRO A 480 12.61 12.74 9.73
N ARG A 481 12.54 11.75 8.79
CA ARG A 481 12.09 10.29 8.81
C ARG A 481 10.70 9.77 9.39
N PRO A 482 10.22 8.49 9.10
CA PRO A 482 10.12 7.67 7.84
C PRO A 482 8.90 6.62 7.82
N PRO A 483 8.82 5.53 6.96
CA PRO A 483 7.64 5.25 6.10
C PRO A 483 7.19 3.75 5.88
N HIS A 484 6.16 3.54 5.02
CA HIS A 484 5.53 2.27 4.58
C HIS A 484 5.98 1.73 3.21
N GLY A 485 5.70 0.43 2.96
CA GLY A 485 5.84 -0.32 1.69
C GLY A 485 4.67 -0.22 0.67
N VAL A 486 4.71 -1.08 -0.37
CA VAL A 486 3.99 -0.98 -1.66
C VAL A 486 3.32 -2.30 -2.09
N VAL A 487 2.20 -2.20 -2.82
CA VAL A 487 1.22 -3.23 -3.27
C VAL A 487 1.16 -3.35 -4.82
N LEU A 488 0.70 -4.51 -5.34
CA LEU A 488 0.17 -4.70 -6.71
C LEU A 488 -1.00 -5.72 -6.78
N VAL A 489 -2.01 -5.51 -7.66
CA VAL A 489 -3.06 -6.49 -8.09
C VAL A 489 -3.62 -6.16 -9.50
N SER A 490 -3.92 -7.18 -10.32
CA SER A 490 -4.79 -7.19 -11.54
C SER A 490 -5.23 -8.67 -11.76
N ALA A 491 -6.44 -9.09 -12.18
CA ALA A 491 -7.29 -8.63 -13.28
C ALA A 491 -8.80 -8.96 -13.11
N VAL A 492 -9.65 -8.18 -13.78
CA VAL A 492 -10.97 -8.53 -14.38
C VAL A 492 -11.00 -7.73 -15.68
N THR A 493 -11.15 -8.34 -16.86
CA THR A 493 -10.71 -7.67 -18.11
C THR A 493 -11.74 -7.47 -19.20
N ASP A 494 -12.75 -8.30 -19.43
CA ASP A 494 -13.43 -8.16 -20.74
C ASP A 494 -14.67 -7.25 -20.75
N ARG A 495 -15.38 -7.09 -19.62
CA ARG A 495 -16.33 -5.95 -19.44
C ARG A 495 -15.65 -4.70 -18.88
N LEU A 496 -14.46 -4.86 -18.30
CA LEU A 496 -13.66 -3.77 -17.77
C LEU A 496 -12.81 -3.10 -18.85
N ALA A 497 -12.54 -3.73 -19.99
CA ALA A 497 -11.85 -3.10 -21.12
C ALA A 497 -12.63 -1.88 -21.65
N ALA A 498 -13.93 -2.02 -21.91
CA ALA A 498 -14.79 -0.92 -22.37
C ALA A 498 -14.98 0.21 -21.33
N LEU A 499 -14.90 -0.11 -20.03
CA LEU A 499 -14.94 0.87 -18.92
C LEU A 499 -13.55 1.49 -18.62
N ARG A 500 -12.45 0.74 -18.84
CA ARG A 500 -11.05 1.21 -18.77
C ARG A 500 -10.76 2.21 -19.87
N ASP A 501 -11.36 1.99 -21.04
CA ASP A 501 -11.24 2.86 -22.22
C ASP A 501 -11.87 4.24 -21.99
N ARG A 502 -12.82 4.37 -21.05
CA ARG A 502 -13.51 5.64 -20.74
C ARG A 502 -13.07 6.34 -19.45
N THR A 503 -12.15 5.76 -18.68
CA THR A 503 -11.76 6.30 -17.35
C THR A 503 -10.26 6.51 -17.15
N THR A 504 -9.37 5.63 -17.63
CA THR A 504 -7.92 5.75 -17.33
C THR A 504 -7.07 6.06 -18.55
N LEU A 505 -7.50 5.65 -19.75
CA LEU A 505 -6.77 5.85 -21.00
C LEU A 505 -7.59 6.59 -22.08
N ALA A 506 -8.81 7.03 -21.77
CA ALA A 506 -9.69 7.74 -22.69
C ALA A 506 -9.02 8.96 -23.35
N GLU A 507 -9.19 9.11 -24.67
CA GLU A 507 -8.90 10.38 -25.33
C GLU A 507 -9.74 11.49 -24.69
N VAL A 508 -9.06 12.58 -24.33
CA VAL A 508 -9.67 13.76 -23.73
C VAL A 508 -9.83 14.78 -24.85
N PRO A 509 -11.02 15.34 -25.07
CA PRO A 509 -11.19 16.43 -26.03
C PRO A 509 -10.31 17.62 -25.66
N ASP A 510 -9.75 18.31 -26.67
CA ASP A 510 -8.94 19.52 -26.43
C ASP A 510 -9.78 20.67 -25.82
N ARG A 511 -11.11 20.62 -26.01
CA ARG A 511 -12.07 21.58 -25.48
C ARG A 511 -13.36 20.88 -25.04
N VAL A 512 -13.90 21.30 -23.90
CA VAL A 512 -15.22 20.90 -23.39
C VAL A 512 -15.99 22.11 -22.86
N ASP A 513 -17.27 21.94 -22.54
CA ASP A 513 -18.09 22.99 -21.92
C ASP A 513 -17.78 23.10 -20.44
N TYR A 514 -17.71 21.96 -19.73
CA TYR A 514 -17.37 21.91 -18.31
C TYR A 514 -16.18 20.99 -18.03
N VAL A 515 -15.20 21.49 -17.27
CA VAL A 515 -14.20 20.64 -16.61
C VAL A 515 -14.47 20.61 -15.12
N VAL A 516 -14.74 19.42 -14.59
CA VAL A 516 -14.87 19.15 -13.15
C VAL A 516 -13.56 18.58 -12.62
N VAL A 517 -12.90 19.32 -11.73
CA VAL A 517 -11.64 18.93 -11.11
C VAL A 517 -11.91 18.23 -9.78
N GLY A 518 -11.67 16.92 -9.74
CA GLY A 518 -11.96 16.05 -8.60
C GLY A 518 -13.16 15.16 -8.89
N GLY A 519 -12.94 13.85 -8.96
CA GLY A 519 -13.98 12.83 -9.11
C GLY A 519 -14.58 12.39 -7.78
N GLY A 520 -14.62 13.28 -6.78
CA GLY A 520 -15.15 13.03 -5.44
C GLY A 520 -16.68 12.98 -5.38
N SER A 521 -17.25 13.13 -4.17
CA SER A 521 -18.71 13.11 -3.97
C SER A 521 -19.44 14.13 -4.82
N ALA A 522 -19.08 15.42 -4.69
CA ALA A 522 -19.68 16.50 -5.47
C ALA A 522 -19.38 16.37 -6.97
N GLY A 523 -18.14 16.02 -7.33
CA GLY A 523 -17.75 15.84 -8.73
C GLY A 523 -18.55 14.74 -9.44
N CYS A 524 -18.90 13.64 -8.76
CA CYS A 524 -19.76 12.60 -9.31
C CYS A 524 -21.19 13.09 -9.56
N VAL A 525 -21.75 13.90 -8.65
CA VAL A 525 -23.09 14.51 -8.81
C VAL A 525 -23.09 15.47 -10.00
N LEU A 526 -22.14 16.40 -10.04
CA LEU A 526 -22.00 17.38 -11.11
C LEU A 526 -21.80 16.71 -12.48
N ALA A 527 -20.94 15.70 -12.55
CA ALA A 527 -20.73 14.93 -13.77
C ALA A 527 -22.04 14.30 -14.29
N ASN A 528 -22.88 13.77 -13.40
CA ASN A 528 -24.17 13.23 -13.78
C ASN A 528 -25.12 14.35 -14.24
N ARG A 529 -25.36 15.37 -13.42
CA ARG A 529 -26.37 16.40 -13.69
C ARG A 529 -26.04 17.28 -14.90
N LEU A 530 -24.77 17.67 -15.07
CA LEU A 530 -24.36 18.52 -16.18
C LEU A 530 -24.35 17.77 -17.51
N SER A 531 -24.09 16.46 -17.51
CA SER A 531 -24.12 15.64 -18.72
C SER A 531 -25.51 15.13 -19.10
N GLU A 532 -26.56 15.44 -18.32
CA GLU A 532 -27.95 15.09 -18.67
C GLU A 532 -28.38 15.77 -19.99
N ASP A 533 -27.89 16.97 -20.25
CA ASP A 533 -28.05 17.62 -21.55
C ASP A 533 -27.03 17.05 -22.55
N ALA A 534 -27.52 16.38 -23.58
CA ALA A 534 -26.69 15.77 -24.63
C ALA A 534 -25.88 16.80 -25.45
N GLY A 535 -26.28 18.08 -25.43
CA GLY A 535 -25.56 19.18 -26.07
C GLY A 535 -24.36 19.69 -25.26
N THR A 536 -24.23 19.27 -24.00
CA THR A 536 -23.22 19.76 -23.06
C THR A 536 -22.12 18.72 -22.86
N THR A 537 -20.87 19.09 -23.12
CA THR A 537 -19.70 18.22 -22.92
C THR A 537 -19.04 18.42 -21.56
N VAL A 538 -18.79 17.32 -20.84
CA VAL A 538 -18.27 17.33 -19.47
C VAL A 538 -17.03 16.45 -19.36
N LEU A 539 -15.95 16.98 -18.78
CA LEU A 539 -14.74 16.22 -18.43
C LEU A 539 -14.53 16.21 -16.92
N VAL A 540 -14.36 15.02 -16.34
CA VAL A 540 -13.97 14.84 -14.93
C VAL A 540 -12.49 14.45 -14.86
N LEU A 541 -11.69 15.20 -14.10
CA LEU A 541 -10.29 14.89 -13.83
C LEU A 541 -10.13 14.41 -12.39
N GLU A 542 -9.71 13.16 -12.19
CA GLU A 542 -9.47 12.56 -10.88
C GLU A 542 -7.99 12.18 -10.73
N ALA A 543 -7.32 12.69 -9.70
CA ALA A 543 -5.90 12.42 -9.45
C ALA A 543 -5.64 10.98 -8.98
N GLY A 544 -6.64 10.34 -8.38
CA GLY A 544 -6.63 8.96 -7.92
C GLY A 544 -6.97 7.93 -9.00
N ARG A 545 -7.10 6.69 -8.54
CA ARG A 545 -7.46 5.54 -9.38
C ARG A 545 -8.96 5.51 -9.66
N SER A 546 -9.38 4.71 -10.63
CA SER A 546 -10.79 4.30 -10.76
C SER A 546 -11.17 3.38 -9.59
N ASP A 547 -12.42 3.45 -9.12
CA ASP A 547 -12.97 2.49 -8.18
C ASP A 547 -13.38 1.22 -8.96
N LEU A 548 -12.50 0.24 -9.10
CA LEU A 548 -12.83 -0.99 -9.84
C LEU A 548 -13.86 -1.82 -9.07
N ARG A 549 -14.89 -2.38 -9.73
CA ARG A 549 -15.98 -3.16 -9.08
C ARG A 549 -15.50 -4.36 -8.25
N ILE A 550 -14.30 -4.82 -8.57
CA ILE A 550 -13.66 -6.00 -8.02
C ILE A 550 -12.78 -5.68 -6.81
N ASP A 551 -12.54 -4.41 -6.52
CA ASP A 551 -11.67 -3.97 -5.43
C ASP A 551 -12.34 -4.24 -4.07
N PRO A 552 -11.89 -5.26 -3.31
CA PRO A 552 -12.54 -5.60 -2.06
C PRO A 552 -12.34 -4.51 -1.01
N PHE A 553 -11.27 -3.72 -1.06
CA PHE A 553 -10.97 -2.71 -0.05
C PHE A 553 -11.89 -1.50 -0.14
N ILE A 554 -12.42 -1.21 -1.32
CA ILE A 554 -13.45 -0.18 -1.52
C ILE A 554 -14.83 -0.77 -1.26
N HIS A 555 -15.16 -1.92 -1.86
CA HIS A 555 -16.55 -2.39 -1.93
C HIS A 555 -17.01 -3.19 -0.71
N MET A 556 -16.11 -3.78 0.08
CA MET A 556 -16.45 -4.51 1.30
C MET A 556 -16.56 -3.53 2.47
N PRO A 557 -17.75 -3.37 3.09
CA PRO A 557 -17.93 -2.45 4.21
C PRO A 557 -16.92 -2.63 5.37
N ALA A 558 -16.66 -3.87 5.79
CA ALA A 558 -15.72 -4.15 6.88
C ALA A 558 -14.23 -3.91 6.54
N ALA A 559 -13.90 -3.63 5.27
CA ALA A 559 -12.53 -3.36 4.85
C ALA A 559 -12.09 -1.90 5.06
N LEU A 560 -12.88 -1.09 5.77
CA LEU A 560 -12.65 0.33 6.06
C LEU A 560 -11.21 0.69 6.49
N PRO A 561 -10.51 -0.06 7.35
CA PRO A 561 -9.16 0.33 7.80
C PRO A 561 -8.09 0.22 6.71
N PHE A 562 -8.32 -0.55 5.64
CA PHE A 562 -7.28 -0.81 4.62
C PHE A 562 -7.04 0.34 3.64
N PRO A 563 -8.06 1.08 3.16
CA PRO A 563 -7.83 2.26 2.34
C PRO A 563 -7.15 3.43 3.07
N ILE A 564 -7.45 3.62 4.36
CA ILE A 564 -6.85 4.67 5.19
C ILE A 564 -5.33 4.43 5.32
N GLY A 565 -4.51 5.47 5.12
CA GLY A 565 -3.05 5.34 5.17
C GLY A 565 -2.40 4.73 3.92
N SER A 566 -3.18 4.18 2.99
CA SER A 566 -2.69 3.62 1.74
C SER A 566 -2.53 4.70 0.67
N ARG A 567 -1.31 4.85 0.13
CA ARG A 567 -1.00 5.81 -0.94
C ARG A 567 -1.83 5.65 -2.23
N PHE A 568 -2.56 4.53 -2.35
CA PHE A 568 -3.38 4.19 -3.51
C PHE A 568 -4.82 4.69 -3.40
N TYR A 569 -5.31 4.95 -2.18
CA TYR A 569 -6.67 5.38 -1.90
C TYR A 569 -6.75 6.65 -1.06
N ASP A 570 -5.64 7.05 -0.44
CA ASP A 570 -5.58 8.16 0.51
C ASP A 570 -4.51 9.19 0.09
N TRP A 571 -4.84 10.46 0.20
CA TRP A 571 -3.91 11.58 0.07
C TRP A 571 -2.92 11.68 1.23
N LYS A 572 -3.29 11.14 2.40
CA LYS A 572 -2.49 11.06 3.62
C LYS A 572 -2.11 12.42 4.20
N TYR A 573 -3.06 13.35 4.30
CA TYR A 573 -2.76 14.67 4.87
C TYR A 573 -2.48 14.58 6.37
N GLU A 574 -1.84 15.61 6.88
CA GLU A 574 -1.50 15.73 8.29
C GLU A 574 -1.50 17.23 8.63
N SER A 575 -1.99 17.58 9.82
CA SER A 575 -1.96 18.97 10.29
C SER A 575 -0.51 19.41 10.57
N GLU A 576 -0.34 20.73 10.67
CA GLU A 576 0.78 21.31 11.39
C GLU A 576 0.67 21.01 12.89
N PRO A 577 1.76 21.17 13.67
CA PRO A 577 1.70 21.00 15.11
C PRO A 577 0.57 21.86 15.69
N GLU A 578 -0.43 21.21 16.27
CA GLU A 578 -1.60 21.87 16.81
C GLU A 578 -1.22 22.50 18.16
N PRO A 579 -1.26 23.84 18.31
CA PRO A 579 -0.68 24.53 19.48
C PRO A 579 -1.32 24.12 20.80
N HIS A 580 -2.61 23.80 20.79
CA HIS A 580 -3.39 23.43 21.96
C HIS A 580 -3.55 21.92 22.14
N MET A 581 -2.90 21.11 21.29
CA MET A 581 -2.86 19.64 21.36
C MET A 581 -1.44 19.13 21.67
N ASN A 582 -0.67 19.87 22.48
CA ASN A 582 0.73 19.55 22.83
C ASN A 582 1.67 19.42 21.62
N GLY A 583 1.43 20.19 20.55
CA GLY A 583 2.23 20.17 19.33
C GLY A 583 2.05 18.88 18.51
N ARG A 584 1.03 18.07 18.82
CA ARG A 584 0.71 16.85 18.07
C ARG A 584 0.25 17.21 16.66
N ARG A 585 0.61 16.35 15.71
CA ARG A 585 0.13 16.42 14.34
C ARG A 585 -0.99 15.40 14.18
N VAL A 586 -2.13 15.83 13.61
CA VAL A 586 -3.33 15.01 13.46
C VAL A 586 -3.39 14.49 12.02
N TYR A 587 -3.57 13.19 11.85
CA TYR A 587 -3.64 12.56 10.54
C TYR A 587 -5.03 12.74 9.90
N HIS A 588 -5.08 13.24 8.65
CA HIS A 588 -6.32 13.47 7.92
C HIS A 588 -6.38 12.63 6.64
N ALA A 589 -7.03 11.47 6.73
CA ALA A 589 -7.29 10.58 5.60
C ALA A 589 -8.30 11.21 4.62
N ARG A 590 -7.97 11.36 3.33
CA ARG A 590 -8.87 11.86 2.28
C ARG A 590 -8.81 10.97 1.04
N GLY A 591 -9.97 10.62 0.48
CA GLY A 591 -10.05 9.72 -0.66
C GLY A 591 -9.35 10.27 -1.91
N LYS A 592 -8.38 9.52 -2.43
CA LYS A 592 -7.66 9.69 -3.70
C LYS A 592 -8.03 8.56 -4.66
N VAL A 593 -9.31 8.51 -5.03
CA VAL A 593 -9.92 7.51 -5.91
C VAL A 593 -11.25 8.07 -6.42
N LEU A 594 -11.77 7.56 -7.53
CA LEU A 594 -13.11 7.91 -8.00
C LEU A 594 -14.16 7.66 -6.89
N GLY A 595 -15.02 8.66 -6.65
CA GLY A 595 -15.92 8.75 -5.50
C GLY A 595 -15.32 9.46 -4.29
N GLY A 596 -14.02 9.76 -4.30
CA GLY A 596 -13.31 10.47 -3.24
C GLY A 596 -13.49 9.79 -1.88
N SER A 597 -13.70 10.59 -0.83
CA SER A 597 -13.90 10.07 0.53
C SER A 597 -15.13 9.16 0.67
N SER A 598 -16.16 9.27 -0.18
CA SER A 598 -17.31 8.34 -0.12
C SER A 598 -16.93 6.89 -0.45
N SER A 599 -15.80 6.68 -1.14
CA SER A 599 -15.25 5.35 -1.44
C SER A 599 -14.44 4.75 -0.28
N ILE A 600 -14.14 5.53 0.77
CA ILE A 600 -13.28 5.10 1.89
C ILE A 600 -13.79 5.49 3.29
N ASN A 601 -14.97 6.09 3.43
CA ASN A 601 -15.52 6.55 4.73
C ASN A 601 -16.22 5.43 5.54
N GLY A 602 -16.70 5.73 6.74
CA GLY A 602 -17.45 4.78 7.60
C GLY A 602 -18.84 4.36 7.10
N MET A 603 -19.32 4.89 5.97
CA MET A 603 -20.65 4.62 5.36
C MET A 603 -21.85 5.02 6.22
N ILE A 604 -21.64 5.75 7.32
CA ILE A 604 -22.70 6.32 8.15
C ILE A 604 -23.32 7.48 7.39
N PHE A 605 -24.65 7.57 7.39
CA PHE A 605 -25.38 8.59 6.67
C PHE A 605 -26.15 9.49 7.62
N GLN A 606 -25.73 10.75 7.69
CA GLN A 606 -26.36 11.81 8.48
C GLN A 606 -26.46 13.08 7.66
N ARG A 607 -27.54 13.83 7.86
CA ARG A 607 -27.82 15.09 7.15
C ARG A 607 -27.46 16.34 7.94
N GLY A 608 -27.12 16.24 9.23
CA GLY A 608 -27.01 17.42 10.11
C GLY A 608 -28.38 17.92 10.59
N ASN A 609 -28.39 18.87 11.52
CA ASN A 609 -29.61 19.40 12.11
C ASN A 609 -30.22 20.48 11.21
N PRO A 610 -31.55 20.61 11.14
CA PRO A 610 -32.21 21.77 10.53
C PRO A 610 -31.62 23.12 10.98
N LYS A 611 -31.29 23.29 12.27
CA LYS A 611 -30.67 24.50 12.81
C LYS A 611 -29.29 24.84 12.22
N ASP A 612 -28.54 23.86 11.71
CA ASP A 612 -27.29 24.13 11.00
C ASP A 612 -27.57 24.94 9.72
N TYR A 613 -28.62 24.56 8.98
CA TYR A 613 -29.03 25.23 7.76
C TYR A 613 -29.73 26.55 8.04
N GLU A 614 -30.54 26.65 9.10
CA GLU A 614 -31.07 27.94 9.55
C GLU A 614 -29.94 28.92 9.88
N ARG A 615 -28.86 28.44 10.51
CA ARG A 615 -27.66 29.24 10.74
C ARG A 615 -27.01 29.68 9.43
N TRP A 616 -26.97 28.81 8.41
CA TRP A 616 -26.46 29.19 7.09
C TRP A 616 -27.37 30.25 6.45
N GLY A 617 -28.69 30.04 6.46
CA GLY A 617 -29.69 30.93 5.87
C GLY A 617 -29.80 32.30 6.53
N ALA A 618 -29.42 32.39 7.82
CA ALA A 618 -29.41 33.65 8.57
C ALA A 618 -28.29 34.60 8.15
N ASP A 619 -27.22 34.11 7.49
CA ASP A 619 -26.16 34.97 6.99
C ASP A 619 -26.67 35.86 5.83
N PRO A 620 -26.21 37.12 5.69
CA PRO A 620 -26.65 37.99 4.61
C PRO A 620 -26.44 37.36 3.23
N GLY A 621 -27.50 37.39 2.39
CA GLY A 621 -27.47 36.83 1.04
C GLY A 621 -27.54 35.30 0.96
N MET A 622 -27.72 34.61 2.10
CA MET A 622 -27.77 33.15 2.19
C MET A 622 -29.17 32.58 2.40
N SER A 623 -30.23 33.40 2.38
CA SER A 623 -31.61 32.98 2.73
C SER A 623 -32.08 31.72 2.01
N ASP A 624 -31.64 31.52 0.77
CA ASP A 624 -32.04 30.36 -0.02
C ASP A 624 -31.32 29.07 0.42
N TRP A 625 -30.45 29.09 1.44
CA TRP A 625 -29.70 27.94 1.97
C TRP A 625 -30.16 27.49 3.37
N ASP A 626 -31.32 27.97 3.82
CA ASP A 626 -32.00 27.47 5.02
C ASP A 626 -32.47 26.00 4.88
N PHE A 627 -33.04 25.42 5.94
CA PHE A 627 -33.45 24.02 5.90
C PHE A 627 -34.58 23.77 4.89
N ALA A 628 -35.52 24.71 4.77
CA ALA A 628 -36.65 24.60 3.85
C ALA A 628 -36.17 24.48 2.40
N HIS A 629 -35.13 25.21 2.02
CA HIS A 629 -34.55 25.15 0.67
C HIS A 629 -33.55 23.98 0.49
N CYS A 630 -32.97 23.44 1.56
CA CYS A 630 -32.05 22.30 1.48
C CYS A 630 -32.78 20.95 1.47
N LEU A 631 -33.90 20.81 2.20
CA LEU A 631 -34.64 19.56 2.36
C LEU A 631 -35.10 18.92 1.02
N PRO A 632 -35.62 19.67 0.03
CA PRO A 632 -35.97 19.10 -1.28
C PRO A 632 -34.79 18.40 -1.97
N TYR A 633 -33.58 18.94 -1.81
CA TYR A 633 -32.37 18.37 -2.38
C TYR A 633 -31.86 17.16 -1.59
N PHE A 634 -32.03 17.15 -0.27
CA PHE A 634 -31.83 15.94 0.55
C PHE A 634 -32.76 14.81 0.13
N LYS A 635 -34.02 15.11 -0.24
CA LYS A 635 -34.96 14.11 -0.76
C LYS A 635 -34.57 13.65 -2.17
N LYS A 636 -34.21 14.57 -3.07
CA LYS A 636 -33.80 14.28 -4.46
C LYS A 636 -32.60 13.32 -4.55
N MET A 637 -31.68 13.37 -3.60
CA MET A 637 -30.46 12.56 -3.67
C MET A 637 -30.62 11.12 -3.17
N GLU A 638 -31.65 10.81 -2.38
CA GLU A 638 -31.75 9.53 -1.67
C GLU A 638 -32.98 8.68 -2.03
N THR A 639 -32.84 7.38 -1.83
CA THR A 639 -33.93 6.39 -1.74
C THR A 639 -33.86 5.72 -0.37
N CYS A 640 -34.75 6.10 0.54
CA CYS A 640 -34.86 5.50 1.87
C CYS A 640 -35.65 4.19 1.82
N LEU A 641 -35.00 3.05 2.12
CA LEU A 641 -35.68 1.75 2.09
C LEU A 641 -36.70 1.55 3.21
N ALA A 642 -36.65 2.37 4.27
CA ALA A 642 -37.66 2.36 5.33
C ALA A 642 -38.99 3.03 4.89
N GLY A 643 -38.97 3.75 3.76
CA GLY A 643 -40.11 4.51 3.24
C GLY A 643 -39.75 5.98 3.01
N ALA A 644 -40.35 6.57 1.97
CA ALA A 644 -40.32 8.01 1.76
C ALA A 644 -41.46 8.68 2.56
N ASP A 645 -41.23 9.90 3.03
CA ASP A 645 -42.18 10.68 3.79
C ASP A 645 -41.98 12.19 3.55
N GLU A 646 -42.46 13.05 4.46
CA GLU A 646 -42.28 14.50 4.37
C GLU A 646 -40.80 14.91 4.36
N TRP A 647 -39.92 14.16 5.04
CA TRP A 647 -38.49 14.44 5.17
C TRP A 647 -37.59 13.55 4.30
N ARG A 648 -38.00 12.32 3.99
CA ARG A 648 -37.17 11.28 3.34
C ARG A 648 -37.47 11.13 1.85
N GLY A 649 -36.43 10.83 1.07
CA GLY A 649 -36.52 10.62 -0.39
C GLY A 649 -36.85 9.18 -0.76
N GLY A 650 -37.43 8.96 -1.95
CA GLY A 650 -37.89 7.64 -2.40
C GLY A 650 -37.35 7.17 -3.76
N ASP A 651 -36.70 8.04 -4.52
CA ASP A 651 -36.32 7.82 -5.92
C ASP A 651 -34.93 8.33 -6.29
N GLY A 652 -34.19 8.86 -5.32
CA GLY A 652 -32.83 9.36 -5.51
C GLY A 652 -31.79 8.26 -5.66
N PRO A 653 -30.63 8.54 -6.28
CA PRO A 653 -29.62 7.53 -6.61
C PRO A 653 -28.91 6.91 -5.40
N LEU A 654 -28.88 7.57 -4.25
CA LEU A 654 -28.29 7.01 -3.02
C LEU A 654 -29.31 6.16 -2.27
N VAL A 655 -29.18 4.84 -2.40
CA VAL A 655 -30.00 3.91 -1.61
C VAL A 655 -29.49 3.88 -0.16
N LEU A 656 -30.41 4.11 0.77
CA LEU A 656 -30.15 4.12 2.21
C LEU A 656 -30.83 2.93 2.88
N GLU A 657 -30.04 2.12 3.57
CA GLU A 657 -30.49 0.98 4.35
C GLU A 657 -30.29 1.29 5.84
N ARG A 658 -31.30 1.02 6.68
CA ARG A 658 -31.16 1.17 8.13
C ARG A 658 -30.42 -0.04 8.72
N GLY A 659 -29.42 0.23 9.56
CA GLY A 659 -28.68 -0.81 10.27
C GLY A 659 -29.62 -1.68 11.13
N PRO A 660 -29.43 -3.02 11.18
CA PRO A 660 -30.32 -3.89 11.94
C PRO A 660 -30.14 -3.72 13.46
N ALA A 661 -28.93 -3.33 13.93
CA ALA A 661 -28.61 -3.09 15.33
C ALA A 661 -29.04 -4.23 16.27
N THR A 662 -28.88 -5.49 15.83
CA THR A 662 -29.38 -6.69 16.52
C THR A 662 -28.43 -7.25 17.59
N ASN A 663 -27.22 -6.71 17.74
CA ASN A 663 -26.29 -7.15 18.79
C ASN A 663 -26.85 -6.74 20.17
N PRO A 664 -26.80 -7.61 21.21
CA PRO A 664 -27.29 -7.29 22.55
C PRO A 664 -26.73 -5.98 23.14
N LEU A 665 -25.50 -5.61 22.78
CA LEU A 665 -24.88 -4.35 23.21
C LEU A 665 -25.60 -3.12 22.65
N PHE A 666 -26.22 -3.18 21.45
CA PHE A 666 -27.05 -2.08 20.95
C PHE A 666 -28.35 -1.94 21.74
N THR A 667 -28.98 -3.07 22.11
CA THR A 667 -30.16 -3.05 22.98
C THR A 667 -29.82 -2.43 24.33
N ALA A 668 -28.73 -2.87 24.96
CA ALA A 668 -28.24 -2.30 26.22
C ALA A 668 -27.94 -0.80 26.08
N PHE A 669 -27.27 -0.40 24.99
CA PHE A 669 -26.97 1.00 24.72
C PHE A 669 -28.23 1.87 24.61
N PHE A 670 -29.22 1.44 23.83
CA PHE A 670 -30.47 2.19 23.65
C PHE A 670 -31.34 2.23 24.92
N GLU A 671 -31.29 1.19 25.74
CA GLU A 671 -31.96 1.20 27.05
C GLU A 671 -31.23 2.12 28.04
N ALA A 672 -29.89 2.06 28.06
CA ALA A 672 -29.05 2.93 28.86
C ALA A 672 -29.27 4.41 28.54
N THR A 673 -29.41 4.77 27.25
CA THR A 673 -29.69 6.17 26.88
C THR A 673 -31.01 6.67 27.46
N VAL A 674 -32.04 5.81 27.51
CA VAL A 674 -33.34 6.15 28.10
C VAL A 674 -33.24 6.25 29.61
N GLN A 675 -32.50 5.35 30.26
CA GLN A 675 -32.24 5.37 31.70
C GLN A 675 -31.48 6.65 32.12
N ALA A 676 -30.55 7.13 31.29
CA ALA A 676 -29.86 8.41 31.44
C ALA A 676 -30.71 9.64 31.09
N GLY A 677 -31.98 9.46 30.69
CA GLY A 677 -32.91 10.56 30.41
C GLY A 677 -32.93 11.07 28.97
N TYR A 678 -32.21 10.42 28.05
CA TYR A 678 -32.20 10.79 26.62
C TYR A 678 -33.23 9.96 25.83
N PRO A 679 -34.13 10.60 25.06
CA PRO A 679 -35.19 9.90 24.36
C PRO A 679 -34.67 9.07 23.17
N ARG A 680 -35.47 8.08 22.77
CA ARG A 680 -35.33 7.42 21.46
C ARG A 680 -35.87 8.33 20.37
N THR A 681 -35.27 8.31 19.19
CA THR A 681 -35.88 8.89 17.98
C THR A 681 -36.14 7.79 16.96
N SER A 682 -37.20 7.95 16.16
CA SER A 682 -37.52 7.01 15.08
C SER A 682 -36.58 7.19 13.89
N ASP A 683 -36.06 8.40 13.69
CA ASP A 683 -35.18 8.77 12.59
C ASP A 683 -34.39 10.04 12.89
N VAL A 684 -33.07 9.91 13.04
CA VAL A 684 -32.16 11.06 13.25
C VAL A 684 -32.08 12.01 12.05
N ASN A 685 -32.53 11.58 10.86
CA ASN A 685 -32.57 12.38 9.64
C ASN A 685 -33.98 12.87 9.28
N GLY A 686 -34.97 12.61 10.15
CA GLY A 686 -36.38 12.99 9.99
C GLY A 686 -36.75 14.22 10.82
N TYR A 687 -37.97 14.22 11.37
CA TYR A 687 -38.53 15.33 12.14
C TYR A 687 -37.64 15.80 13.31
N ARG A 688 -37.11 14.86 14.11
CA ARG A 688 -36.30 15.15 15.32
C ARG A 688 -34.98 14.38 15.32
N GLN A 689 -33.89 15.12 15.19
CA GLN A 689 -32.54 14.57 15.31
C GLN A 689 -32.18 14.19 16.76
N GLU A 690 -32.59 14.99 17.75
CA GLU A 690 -32.26 14.75 19.16
C GLU A 690 -32.83 13.40 19.65
N GLY A 691 -31.94 12.57 20.19
CA GLY A 691 -32.21 11.21 20.65
C GLY A 691 -31.36 10.15 19.96
N PHE A 692 -31.63 8.89 20.31
CA PHE A 692 -30.87 7.72 19.84
C PHE A 692 -31.69 6.80 18.95
N ALA A 693 -31.08 6.31 17.86
CA ALA A 693 -31.70 5.42 16.87
C ALA A 693 -30.66 4.52 16.17
N PRO A 694 -31.09 3.42 15.51
CA PRO A 694 -30.29 2.78 14.48
C PRO A 694 -30.01 3.77 13.34
N PHE A 695 -28.79 3.73 12.78
CA PHE A 695 -28.37 4.66 11.73
C PHE A 695 -28.63 4.13 10.34
N ASP A 696 -28.89 5.05 9.41
CA ASP A 696 -28.88 4.75 7.99
C ASP A 696 -27.44 4.67 7.48
N ARG A 697 -27.23 3.80 6.50
CA ARG A 697 -25.91 3.57 5.92
C ARG A 697 -25.94 3.50 4.39
N ASN A 698 -24.84 3.93 3.78
CA ASN A 698 -24.58 3.76 2.35
C ASN A 698 -24.02 2.36 2.04
N VAL A 699 -24.77 1.33 2.43
CA VAL A 699 -24.53 -0.07 2.09
C VAL A 699 -25.76 -0.59 1.38
N HIS A 700 -25.57 -1.21 0.21
CA HIS A 700 -26.66 -1.82 -0.54
C HIS A 700 -26.25 -3.19 -1.04
N ARG A 701 -27.07 -4.22 -0.79
CA ARG A 701 -26.80 -5.62 -1.15
C ARG A 701 -25.41 -6.07 -0.66
N GLY A 702 -25.08 -5.71 0.58
CA GLY A 702 -23.82 -6.05 1.25
C GLY A 702 -22.57 -5.38 0.67
N ARG A 703 -22.71 -4.32 -0.14
CA ARG A 703 -21.58 -3.55 -0.68
C ARG A 703 -21.68 -2.09 -0.32
N ARG A 704 -20.54 -1.43 -0.14
CA ARG A 704 -20.45 0.03 -0.08
C ARG A 704 -21.07 0.66 -1.33
N LEU A 705 -21.92 1.66 -1.14
CA LEU A 705 -22.50 2.47 -2.21
C LEU A 705 -21.89 3.88 -2.17
N SER A 706 -20.76 4.09 -2.86
CA SER A 706 -20.12 5.40 -2.96
C SER A 706 -20.84 6.33 -3.96
N ALA A 707 -20.53 7.62 -3.93
CA ALA A 707 -21.05 8.59 -4.91
C ALA A 707 -20.69 8.20 -6.35
N ALA A 708 -19.50 7.65 -6.58
CA ALA A 708 -19.14 7.14 -7.90
C ALA A 708 -20.10 6.04 -8.36
N ARG A 709 -20.48 5.13 -7.46
CA ARG A 709 -21.39 4.02 -7.78
C ARG A 709 -22.83 4.46 -7.98
N ALA A 710 -23.29 5.41 -7.19
CA ALA A 710 -24.66 5.91 -7.24
C ALA A 710 -24.89 6.91 -8.38
N TYR A 711 -23.97 7.86 -8.57
CA TYR A 711 -24.16 8.96 -9.52
C TYR A 711 -23.43 8.76 -10.85
N LEU A 712 -22.18 8.31 -10.83
CA LEU A 712 -21.31 8.37 -12.00
C LEU A 712 -21.39 7.11 -12.86
N HIS A 713 -21.16 5.93 -12.28
CA HIS A 713 -21.15 4.64 -13.00
C HIS A 713 -22.42 4.37 -13.82
N PRO A 714 -23.64 4.71 -13.35
CA PRO A 714 -24.86 4.52 -14.14
C PRO A 714 -24.87 5.32 -15.45
N VAL A 715 -24.16 6.45 -15.52
CA VAL A 715 -24.20 7.39 -16.65
C VAL A 715 -22.90 7.47 -17.46
N LEU A 716 -21.85 6.70 -17.11
CA LEU A 716 -20.59 6.62 -17.86
C LEU A 716 -20.74 6.18 -19.33
N HIS A 717 -21.90 5.64 -19.69
CA HIS A 717 -22.22 5.27 -21.07
C HIS A 717 -22.57 6.47 -21.97
N ARG A 718 -22.88 7.64 -21.40
CA ARG A 718 -23.18 8.88 -22.15
C ARG A 718 -21.97 9.32 -22.99
N PRO A 719 -22.15 9.71 -24.27
CA PRO A 719 -21.03 10.06 -25.16
C PRO A 719 -20.41 11.43 -24.87
N ASN A 720 -21.16 12.33 -24.22
CA ASN A 720 -20.76 13.69 -23.86
C ASN A 720 -20.08 13.78 -22.47
N LEU A 721 -19.87 12.64 -21.79
CA LEU A 721 -19.21 12.57 -20.48
C LEU A 721 -17.88 11.84 -20.59
N HIS A 722 -16.80 12.55 -20.29
CA HIS A 722 -15.43 12.04 -20.28
C HIS A 722 -14.91 11.97 -18.85
N VAL A 723 -14.21 10.90 -18.49
CA VAL A 723 -13.57 10.77 -17.18
C VAL A 723 -12.11 10.38 -17.37
N ARG A 724 -11.22 11.11 -16.72
CA ARG A 724 -9.78 10.84 -16.72
C ARG A 724 -9.27 10.71 -15.30
N THR A 725 -8.87 9.50 -14.95
CA THR A 725 -8.24 9.13 -13.68
C THR A 725 -6.72 9.19 -13.79
N LEU A 726 -6.02 9.16 -12.65
CA LEU A 726 -4.57 9.39 -12.55
C LEU A 726 -4.15 10.74 -13.16
N ALA A 727 -5.06 11.71 -13.16
CA ALA A 727 -4.90 13.05 -13.70
C ALA A 727 -4.84 14.07 -12.56
N LEU A 728 -3.63 14.44 -12.15
CA LEU A 728 -3.45 15.50 -11.15
C LEU A 728 -3.55 16.85 -11.85
N THR A 729 -4.63 17.59 -11.61
CA THR A 729 -4.74 18.98 -12.04
C THR A 729 -3.73 19.84 -11.31
N THR A 730 -2.91 20.57 -12.06
CA THR A 730 -1.77 21.35 -11.53
C THR A 730 -2.08 22.83 -11.43
N LYS A 731 -2.90 23.37 -12.33
CA LYS A 731 -3.26 24.80 -12.37
C LYS A 731 -4.56 25.04 -13.16
N VAL A 732 -5.33 26.05 -12.76
CA VAL A 732 -6.38 26.66 -13.61
C VAL A 732 -5.73 27.70 -14.52
N LEU A 733 -6.09 27.68 -15.80
CA LEU A 733 -5.58 28.59 -16.82
C LEU A 733 -6.51 29.80 -16.94
N PHE A 734 -5.93 31.00 -17.01
CA PHE A 734 -6.68 32.26 -17.06
C PHE A 734 -6.27 33.13 -18.26
N GLU A 735 -7.25 33.84 -18.82
CA GLU A 735 -7.07 35.00 -19.70
C GLU A 735 -7.68 36.22 -18.98
N GLY A 736 -6.83 37.10 -18.44
CA GLY A 736 -7.27 38.11 -17.46
C GLY A 736 -7.77 37.43 -16.19
N THR A 737 -9.02 37.68 -15.80
CA THR A 737 -9.70 37.02 -14.65
C THR A 737 -10.62 35.87 -15.07
N ARG A 738 -10.69 35.55 -16.36
CA ARG A 738 -11.53 34.48 -16.89
C ARG A 738 -10.79 33.15 -16.92
N ALA A 739 -11.28 32.16 -16.19
CA ALA A 739 -10.82 30.79 -16.28
C ALA A 739 -11.22 30.20 -17.65
N VAL A 740 -10.25 29.66 -18.37
CA VAL A 740 -10.41 29.19 -19.75
C VAL A 740 -10.05 27.72 -19.95
N GLY A 741 -9.69 27.02 -18.87
CA GLY A 741 -9.24 25.64 -18.91
C GLY A 741 -8.36 25.26 -17.72
N VAL A 742 -7.75 24.08 -17.79
CA VAL A 742 -6.84 23.59 -16.75
C VAL A 742 -5.61 22.93 -17.36
N GLU A 743 -4.49 22.99 -16.62
CA GLU A 743 -3.33 22.12 -16.82
C GLU A 743 -3.43 20.92 -15.88
N TYR A 744 -3.08 19.73 -16.36
CA TYR A 744 -3.04 18.51 -15.56
C TYR A 744 -1.90 17.59 -15.98
N SER A 745 -1.49 16.69 -15.08
CA SER A 745 -0.46 15.70 -15.34
C SER A 745 -0.97 14.27 -15.26
N VAL A 746 -0.59 13.47 -16.26
CA VAL A 746 -0.83 12.01 -16.31
C VAL A 746 0.49 11.31 -16.55
N MET A 747 0.84 10.36 -15.66
CA MET A 747 2.11 9.60 -15.73
C MET A 747 3.36 10.50 -15.91
N GLY A 748 3.34 11.71 -15.34
CA GLY A 748 4.43 12.69 -15.39
C GLY A 748 4.48 13.54 -16.66
N ARG A 749 3.59 13.33 -17.64
CA ARG A 749 3.42 14.21 -18.80
C ARG A 749 2.41 15.30 -18.48
N ARG A 750 2.63 16.52 -19.00
CA ARG A 750 1.71 17.65 -18.85
C ARG A 750 0.75 17.72 -20.03
N HIS A 751 -0.49 18.05 -19.74
CA HIS A 751 -1.59 18.17 -20.68
C HIS A 751 -2.40 19.42 -20.32
N THR A 752 -3.09 19.98 -21.30
CA THR A 752 -4.00 21.11 -21.12
C THR A 752 -5.35 20.76 -21.76
N VAL A 753 -6.42 21.33 -21.22
CA VAL A 753 -7.77 21.25 -21.81
C VAL A 753 -8.45 22.59 -21.64
N ARG A 754 -9.08 23.08 -22.71
CA ARG A 754 -9.88 24.32 -22.70
C ARG A 754 -11.29 24.02 -22.19
N ALA A 755 -11.88 24.94 -21.44
CA ALA A 755 -13.22 24.79 -20.86
C ALA A 755 -14.05 26.06 -21.05
N GLY A 756 -15.37 25.90 -21.20
CA GLY A 756 -16.33 27.01 -21.07
C GLY A 756 -16.42 27.49 -19.62
N GLU A 757 -16.52 26.56 -18.68
CA GLU A 757 -16.42 26.76 -17.25
C GLU A 757 -15.58 25.67 -16.57
N VAL A 758 -14.84 26.06 -15.53
CA VAL A 758 -14.05 25.17 -14.65
C VAL A 758 -14.74 25.09 -13.29
N ILE A 759 -14.98 23.87 -12.82
CA ILE A 759 -15.62 23.60 -11.52
C ILE A 759 -14.66 22.80 -10.66
N LEU A 760 -14.30 23.33 -9.49
CA LEU A 760 -13.42 22.66 -8.53
C LEU A 760 -14.25 21.87 -7.51
N SER A 761 -13.93 20.59 -7.39
CA SER A 761 -14.56 19.62 -6.49
C SER A 761 -13.50 18.74 -5.79
N GLY A 762 -12.35 19.34 -5.44
CA GLY A 762 -11.22 18.70 -4.78
C GLY A 762 -11.39 18.50 -3.27
N GLY A 763 -12.46 19.03 -2.68
CA GLY A 763 -12.75 19.03 -1.24
C GLY A 763 -12.00 20.13 -0.49
N ALA A 764 -12.19 20.17 0.83
CA ALA A 764 -11.69 21.22 1.72
C ALA A 764 -10.16 21.40 1.76
N ILE A 765 -9.40 20.52 1.12
CA ILE A 765 -7.92 20.59 1.10
C ILE A 765 -7.40 20.90 -0.30
N ASN A 766 -7.78 20.12 -1.32
CA ASN A 766 -7.22 20.31 -2.67
C ASN A 766 -7.82 21.50 -3.41
N THR A 767 -9.07 21.87 -3.15
CA THR A 767 -9.71 23.02 -3.80
C THR A 767 -9.06 24.34 -3.43
N PRO A 768 -8.92 24.73 -2.14
CA PRO A 768 -8.22 25.97 -1.78
C PRO A 768 -6.74 25.92 -2.21
N GLN A 769 -6.10 24.76 -2.16
CA GLN A 769 -4.73 24.59 -2.67
C GLN A 769 -4.65 24.95 -4.17
N LEU A 770 -5.54 24.40 -5.00
CA LEU A 770 -5.54 24.63 -6.43
C LEU A 770 -5.90 26.08 -6.78
N LEU A 771 -6.82 26.70 -6.04
CA LEU A 771 -7.11 28.14 -6.16
C LEU A 771 -5.83 28.96 -5.91
N GLN A 772 -5.15 28.71 -4.79
CA GLN A 772 -3.92 29.40 -4.42
C GLN A 772 -2.81 29.20 -5.47
N LEU A 773 -2.59 27.97 -5.94
CA LEU A 773 -1.63 27.65 -7.02
C LEU A 773 -1.95 28.33 -8.35
N SER A 774 -3.21 28.68 -8.57
CA SER A 774 -3.71 29.30 -9.80
C SER A 774 -3.79 30.82 -9.72
N GLY A 775 -3.29 31.43 -8.64
CA GLY A 775 -3.30 32.89 -8.48
C GLY A 775 -4.55 33.46 -7.81
N VAL A 776 -5.42 32.62 -7.25
CA VAL A 776 -6.64 33.04 -6.54
C VAL A 776 -6.47 32.80 -5.05
N GLY A 777 -6.25 33.86 -4.28
CA GLY A 777 -5.94 33.77 -2.86
C GLY A 777 -5.34 35.04 -2.29
N ASP A 778 -4.86 34.99 -1.04
CA ASP A 778 -4.22 36.14 -0.40
C ASP A 778 -2.93 36.57 -1.16
N PRO A 779 -2.87 37.80 -1.71
CA PRO A 779 -1.66 38.29 -2.36
C PRO A 779 -0.41 38.24 -1.49
N GLY A 780 -0.55 38.37 -0.17
CA GLY A 780 0.54 38.28 0.80
C GLY A 780 1.12 36.86 0.90
N LEU A 781 0.32 35.83 0.65
CA LEU A 781 0.73 34.43 0.59
C LEU A 781 1.29 34.06 -0.79
N LEU A 782 0.66 34.53 -1.86
CA LEU A 782 0.93 34.05 -3.23
C LEU A 782 2.21 34.67 -3.84
N ARG A 783 2.39 35.98 -3.71
CA ARG A 783 3.52 36.70 -4.34
C ARG A 783 4.90 36.19 -3.88
N PRO A 784 5.14 35.90 -2.58
CA PRO A 784 6.41 35.35 -2.13
C PRO A 784 6.76 33.98 -2.74
N LEU A 785 5.77 33.23 -3.21
CA LEU A 785 5.95 31.92 -3.85
C LEU A 785 6.11 32.02 -5.38
N GLY A 786 6.20 33.24 -5.93
CA GLY A 786 6.33 33.48 -7.37
C GLY A 786 5.04 33.22 -8.14
N ILE A 787 3.88 33.27 -7.48
CA ILE A 787 2.57 33.07 -8.12
C ILE A 787 1.93 34.44 -8.41
N ASP A 788 1.67 34.69 -9.68
CA ASP A 788 0.94 35.88 -10.12
C ASP A 788 -0.49 35.86 -9.59
N VAL A 789 -0.92 36.98 -9.01
CA VAL A 789 -2.26 37.12 -8.45
C VAL A 789 -3.24 37.45 -9.57
N VAL A 790 -4.18 36.54 -9.78
CA VAL A 790 -5.35 36.69 -10.66
C VAL A 790 -6.49 37.38 -9.90
N SER A 791 -6.78 36.93 -8.68
CA SER A 791 -7.80 37.52 -7.81
C SER A 791 -7.35 37.45 -6.34
N GLY A 792 -7.40 38.60 -5.65
CA GLY A 792 -6.89 38.78 -4.29
C GLY A 792 -7.87 38.33 -3.20
N LEU A 793 -8.40 37.11 -3.28
CA LEU A 793 -9.37 36.58 -2.32
C LEU A 793 -8.69 36.03 -1.06
N ARG A 794 -8.59 36.84 -0.01
CA ARG A 794 -7.93 36.45 1.25
C ARG A 794 -8.64 35.33 2.01
N GLY A 795 -9.92 35.11 1.74
CA GLY A 795 -10.68 34.02 2.36
C GLY A 795 -10.28 32.61 1.89
N VAL A 796 -9.57 32.47 0.76
CA VAL A 796 -9.18 31.15 0.23
C VAL A 796 -8.19 30.46 1.16
N GLY A 797 -8.64 29.34 1.73
CA GLY A 797 -7.90 28.52 2.68
C GLY A 797 -8.16 28.87 4.14
N GLU A 798 -8.86 29.97 4.44
CA GLU A 798 -9.19 30.35 5.82
C GLU A 798 -10.49 29.63 6.27
N HIS A 799 -10.83 29.72 7.56
CA HIS A 799 -12.03 29.09 8.15
C HIS A 799 -12.05 27.56 8.11
N LEU A 800 -10.90 26.89 8.05
CA LEU A 800 -10.85 25.43 8.08
C LEU A 800 -11.49 24.90 9.37
N GLN A 801 -12.51 24.06 9.24
CA GLN A 801 -13.21 23.41 10.35
C GLN A 801 -13.19 21.90 10.16
N ASP A 802 -13.32 21.16 11.25
CA ASP A 802 -13.42 19.70 11.28
C ASP A 802 -14.12 19.24 12.57
N HIS A 803 -14.58 18.00 12.60
CA HIS A 803 -15.04 17.35 13.82
C HIS A 803 -13.92 16.51 14.42
N LEU A 804 -13.64 16.74 15.70
CA LEU A 804 -12.72 15.95 16.48
C LEU A 804 -13.54 14.94 17.32
N GLU A 805 -13.03 13.71 17.44
CA GLU A 805 -13.66 12.58 18.13
C GLU A 805 -12.66 11.89 19.06
N VAL A 806 -13.17 11.29 20.14
CA VAL A 806 -12.42 10.37 21.00
C VAL A 806 -13.15 9.05 21.15
N TYR A 807 -12.45 8.04 21.64
CA TYR A 807 -13.01 6.71 21.86
C TYR A 807 -13.07 6.41 23.35
N ILE A 808 -14.29 6.36 23.89
CA ILE A 808 -14.49 5.84 25.24
C ILE A 808 -14.68 4.33 25.12
N GLN A 809 -13.76 3.59 25.72
CA GLN A 809 -13.63 2.14 25.52
C GLN A 809 -13.81 1.40 26.83
N HIS A 810 -14.65 0.36 26.81
CA HIS A 810 -14.88 -0.52 27.95
C HIS A 810 -14.55 -1.97 27.58
N SER A 811 -14.04 -2.71 28.55
CA SER A 811 -13.96 -4.16 28.43
C SER A 811 -15.34 -4.78 28.66
N SER A 812 -15.60 -5.94 28.08
CA SER A 812 -16.85 -6.65 28.30
C SER A 812 -16.65 -7.98 29.02
N THR A 813 -17.43 -8.21 30.07
CA THR A 813 -17.43 -9.46 30.84
C THR A 813 -18.06 -10.63 30.08
N GLN A 814 -18.87 -10.34 29.06
CA GLN A 814 -19.56 -11.35 28.24
C GLN A 814 -18.99 -11.42 26.81
N PRO A 815 -19.05 -12.61 26.17
CA PRO A 815 -18.50 -12.81 24.84
C PRO A 815 -19.42 -12.32 23.71
N VAL A 816 -19.91 -11.08 23.80
CA VAL A 816 -20.94 -10.51 22.89
C VAL A 816 -20.39 -9.54 21.86
N SER A 817 -19.13 -9.10 22.00
CA SER A 817 -18.48 -8.24 21.00
C SER A 817 -18.22 -8.99 19.69
N ILE A 818 -18.10 -8.24 18.59
CA ILE A 818 -17.81 -8.81 17.26
C ILE A 818 -16.32 -9.15 17.05
N ALA A 819 -15.45 -8.83 18.01
CA ALA A 819 -13.99 -8.94 17.89
C ALA A 819 -13.51 -10.35 17.49
N PRO A 820 -14.03 -11.47 18.04
CA PRO A 820 -13.61 -12.81 17.59
C PRO A 820 -13.91 -13.07 16.12
N GLY A 821 -15.01 -12.52 15.59
CA GLY A 821 -15.41 -12.67 14.19
C GLY A 821 -14.49 -11.92 13.22
N LEU A 822 -13.82 -10.87 13.67
CA LEU A 822 -12.86 -10.07 12.90
C LEU A 822 -11.40 -10.52 13.06
N ALA A 823 -11.14 -11.51 13.94
CA ALA A 823 -9.82 -12.09 14.15
C ALA A 823 -9.20 -12.59 12.84
N TYR A 824 -7.87 -12.47 12.71
CA TYR A 824 -7.15 -12.76 11.46
C TYR A 824 -7.46 -14.16 10.89
N ARG A 825 -7.57 -15.18 11.77
CA ARG A 825 -7.94 -16.56 11.40
C ARG A 825 -9.31 -16.70 10.74
N ASN A 826 -10.25 -15.80 11.01
CA ASN A 826 -11.62 -15.83 10.50
C ASN A 826 -11.79 -15.02 9.19
N ARG A 827 -10.77 -14.28 8.77
CA ARG A 827 -10.79 -13.46 7.55
C ARG A 827 -11.12 -14.24 6.27
N PRO A 828 -10.61 -15.48 6.04
CA PRO A 828 -10.99 -16.24 4.85
C PRO A 828 -12.49 -16.54 4.77
N LYS A 829 -13.10 -16.94 5.91
CA LYS A 829 -14.55 -17.19 6.00
C LYS A 829 -15.34 -15.90 5.76
N LEU A 830 -14.96 -14.81 6.43
CA LEU A 830 -15.59 -13.49 6.25
C LEU A 830 -15.52 -13.03 4.79
N ALA A 831 -14.35 -13.18 4.16
CA ALA A 831 -14.16 -12.85 2.75
C ALA A 831 -15.03 -13.72 1.83
N ALA A 832 -15.14 -15.02 2.10
CA ALA A 832 -15.98 -15.94 1.32
C ALA A 832 -17.48 -15.61 1.46
N GLU A 833 -17.97 -15.40 2.68
CA GLU A 833 -19.37 -15.03 2.93
C GLU A 833 -19.75 -13.73 2.21
N TRP A 834 -18.87 -12.72 2.25
CA TRP A 834 -19.11 -11.48 1.53
C TRP A 834 -19.02 -11.64 0.01
N LEU A 835 -18.00 -12.36 -0.48
CA LEU A 835 -17.72 -12.48 -1.91
C LEU A 835 -18.84 -13.23 -2.63
N PHE A 836 -19.32 -14.34 -2.05
CA PHE A 836 -20.30 -15.23 -2.67
C PHE A 836 -21.74 -14.99 -2.21
N LEU A 837 -21.95 -14.62 -0.94
CA LEU A 837 -23.31 -14.49 -0.38
C LEU A 837 -23.72 -13.05 -0.11
N ARG A 838 -22.79 -12.09 -0.14
CA ARG A 838 -23.03 -10.67 0.21
C ARG A 838 -23.62 -10.51 1.62
N LYS A 839 -23.21 -11.38 2.54
CA LYS A 839 -23.71 -11.47 3.92
C LYS A 839 -22.55 -11.57 4.90
N GLY A 840 -22.88 -11.66 6.19
CA GLY A 840 -21.91 -11.83 7.27
C GLY A 840 -21.24 -10.53 7.70
N LEU A 841 -20.24 -10.66 8.57
CA LEU A 841 -19.55 -9.51 9.17
C LEU A 841 -18.84 -8.64 8.12
N GLY A 842 -18.45 -9.20 6.97
CA GLY A 842 -17.85 -8.44 5.88
C GLY A 842 -18.80 -7.45 5.19
N ALA A 843 -20.11 -7.68 5.30
CA ALA A 843 -21.16 -6.90 4.66
C ALA A 843 -21.70 -5.74 5.51
N THR A 844 -21.27 -5.60 6.76
CA THR A 844 -21.65 -4.52 7.67
C THR A 844 -20.49 -3.56 7.89
N ASN A 845 -20.80 -2.28 8.14
CA ASN A 845 -19.84 -1.26 8.55
C ASN A 845 -19.65 -1.21 10.08
N HIS A 846 -20.39 -2.02 10.84
CA HIS A 846 -20.38 -2.11 12.32
C HIS A 846 -20.91 -0.87 13.08
N PHE A 847 -20.96 0.30 12.43
CA PHE A 847 -21.62 1.51 12.93
C PHE A 847 -23.14 1.45 12.70
N GLU A 848 -23.85 0.61 13.46
CA GLU A 848 -25.27 0.33 13.21
C GLU A 848 -26.24 1.20 14.04
N GLY A 849 -25.77 1.93 15.04
CA GLY A 849 -26.61 2.78 15.89
C GLY A 849 -25.83 3.82 16.69
N GLY A 850 -26.55 4.86 17.12
CA GLY A 850 -25.99 6.02 17.81
C GLY A 850 -27.05 7.06 18.10
N GLY A 851 -26.66 8.31 18.28
CA GLY A 851 -27.59 9.41 18.53
C GLY A 851 -26.96 10.79 18.58
N PHE A 852 -27.82 11.79 18.76
CA PHE A 852 -27.43 13.18 18.93
C PHE A 852 -28.08 13.72 20.18
N VAL A 853 -27.31 14.41 21.02
CA VAL A 853 -27.84 15.04 22.25
C VAL A 853 -27.20 16.39 22.48
N ARG A 854 -27.88 17.19 23.30
CA ARG A 854 -27.34 18.42 23.86
C ARG A 854 -26.46 18.07 25.06
N SER A 855 -25.30 18.72 25.17
CA SER A 855 -24.39 18.53 26.30
C SER A 855 -24.93 19.14 27.60
N ASN A 856 -25.82 20.13 27.49
CA ASN A 856 -26.48 20.82 28.59
C ASN A 856 -27.79 21.51 28.10
N ASP A 857 -28.53 22.18 28.98
CA ASP A 857 -29.77 22.89 28.62
C ASP A 857 -29.58 24.30 28.05
N GLU A 858 -28.34 24.81 28.03
CA GLU A 858 -27.98 26.12 27.50
C GLU A 858 -27.87 26.10 25.97
N VAL A 859 -27.36 25.00 25.39
CA VAL A 859 -27.29 24.85 23.93
C VAL A 859 -28.69 24.65 23.31
N ASP A 860 -28.89 25.23 22.13
CA ASP A 860 -30.21 25.30 21.48
C ASP A 860 -30.61 24.02 20.73
N TYR A 861 -29.64 23.23 20.30
CA TYR A 861 -29.83 21.98 19.55
C TYR A 861 -28.62 21.06 19.78
N PRO A 862 -28.73 19.75 19.44
CA PRO A 862 -27.68 18.78 19.74
C PRO A 862 -26.30 19.19 19.23
N ASN A 863 -25.32 19.24 20.13
CA ASN A 863 -23.92 19.53 19.83
C ASN A 863 -23.03 18.30 19.98
N LEU A 864 -23.54 17.19 20.54
CA LEU A 864 -22.81 15.94 20.70
C LEU A 864 -23.35 14.86 19.78
N MET A 865 -22.45 14.11 19.14
CA MET A 865 -22.79 12.96 18.31
C MET A 865 -22.14 11.68 18.82
N PHE A 866 -22.97 10.64 18.96
CA PHE A 866 -22.59 9.34 19.46
C PHE A 866 -22.63 8.32 18.33
N HIS A 867 -21.54 7.58 18.14
CA HIS A 867 -21.51 6.34 17.36
C HIS A 867 -21.16 5.17 18.28
N PHE A 868 -22.06 4.20 18.41
CA PHE A 868 -21.81 3.03 19.24
C PHE A 868 -21.29 1.86 18.41
N LEU A 869 -20.22 1.20 18.89
CA LEU A 869 -19.69 0.00 18.27
C LEU A 869 -19.59 -1.15 19.30
N PRO A 870 -20.04 -2.36 18.94
CA PRO A 870 -19.88 -3.56 19.77
C PRO A 870 -18.46 -4.15 19.65
N ILE A 871 -17.43 -3.31 19.62
CA ILE A 871 -16.01 -3.63 19.57
C ILE A 871 -15.17 -2.45 20.10
N ALA A 872 -14.05 -2.73 20.76
CA ALA A 872 -13.03 -1.74 21.09
C ALA A 872 -11.91 -1.75 20.02
N ILE A 873 -11.94 -0.80 19.07
CA ILE A 873 -10.98 -0.68 17.96
C ILE A 873 -10.84 0.79 17.50
N ARG A 874 -9.64 1.22 17.11
CA ARG A 874 -9.41 2.55 16.51
C ARG A 874 -9.61 2.54 14.99
N TYR A 875 -9.67 3.70 14.34
CA TYR A 875 -9.84 3.79 12.88
C TYR A 875 -8.68 3.14 12.09
N ASP A 876 -7.47 3.10 12.66
CA ASP A 876 -6.31 2.41 12.09
C ASP A 876 -6.38 0.88 12.20
N GLY A 877 -7.42 0.34 12.87
CA GLY A 877 -7.64 -1.08 13.07
C GLY A 877 -6.90 -1.68 14.28
N SER A 878 -6.22 -0.87 15.10
CA SER A 878 -5.62 -1.31 16.36
C SER A 878 -6.69 -1.54 17.44
N SER A 879 -6.56 -2.63 18.21
CA SER A 879 -7.43 -2.92 19.35
C SER A 879 -6.60 -2.85 20.62
N PRO A 880 -7.00 -2.06 21.63
CA PRO A 880 -6.30 -1.98 22.91
C PRO A 880 -6.68 -3.12 23.88
N VAL A 881 -7.53 -4.07 23.45
CA VAL A 881 -8.10 -5.10 24.33
C VAL A 881 -7.83 -6.49 23.77
N GLU A 882 -7.25 -7.36 24.60
CA GLU A 882 -7.30 -8.80 24.38
C GLU A 882 -8.69 -9.32 24.80
N GLY A 883 -9.59 -9.55 23.84
CA GLY A 883 -10.90 -10.19 24.10
C GLY A 883 -12.11 -9.37 23.66
N HIS A 884 -13.12 -9.26 24.52
CA HIS A 884 -14.38 -8.59 24.22
C HIS A 884 -14.44 -7.19 24.85
N GLY A 885 -15.04 -6.24 24.13
CA GLY A 885 -15.19 -4.86 24.55
C GLY A 885 -16.15 -4.12 23.64
N TYR A 886 -16.54 -2.92 24.05
CA TYR A 886 -17.42 -2.02 23.31
C TYR A 886 -16.93 -0.58 23.46
N GLN A 887 -17.36 0.30 22.56
CA GLN A 887 -16.94 1.69 22.60
C GLN A 887 -18.00 2.63 22.06
N VAL A 888 -17.87 3.89 22.47
CA VAL A 888 -18.58 5.03 21.90
C VAL A 888 -17.55 5.94 21.26
N HIS A 889 -17.75 6.28 19.99
CA HIS A 889 -17.10 7.43 19.38
C HIS A 889 -17.95 8.65 19.68
N ILE A 890 -17.34 9.64 20.31
CA ILE A 890 -18.01 10.86 20.75
C ILE A 890 -17.14 12.07 20.44
N GLY A 891 -17.78 13.16 20.06
CA GLY A 891 -17.14 14.45 19.97
C GLY A 891 -18.17 15.59 19.95
N PRO A 892 -17.74 16.82 20.28
CA PRO A 892 -18.48 18.02 19.97
C PRO A 892 -18.49 18.20 18.44
N MET A 893 -19.67 18.21 17.86
CA MET A 893 -19.89 18.46 16.43
C MET A 893 -20.10 19.94 16.14
N TYR A 894 -20.20 20.76 17.18
CA TYR A 894 -20.25 22.21 17.10
C TYR A 894 -18.90 22.77 17.55
N SER A 895 -17.89 22.77 16.66
CA SER A 895 -16.61 23.41 16.97
C SER A 895 -16.58 24.85 16.45
N ASP A 896 -16.35 25.80 17.36
CA ASP A 896 -16.10 27.20 17.05
C ASP A 896 -14.62 27.48 16.75
N ALA A 897 -13.75 26.47 16.88
CA ALA A 897 -12.37 26.51 16.44
C ALA A 897 -12.31 26.73 14.92
N ARG A 898 -11.43 27.67 14.50
CA ARG A 898 -11.24 28.01 13.08
C ARG A 898 -9.76 27.97 12.74
N GLY A 899 -9.47 27.21 11.71
CA GLY A 899 -8.15 26.99 11.17
C GLY A 899 -7.88 27.69 9.85
N TRP A 900 -6.77 27.30 9.23
CA TRP A 900 -6.33 27.77 7.92
C TRP A 900 -5.60 26.68 7.14
N LEU A 901 -5.51 26.87 5.82
CA LEU A 901 -4.80 26.06 4.86
C LEU A 901 -4.05 26.96 3.87
N ARG A 902 -2.73 26.74 3.74
CA ARG A 902 -1.85 27.57 2.92
C ARG A 902 -0.87 26.72 2.12
N ILE A 903 -0.73 27.01 0.84
CA ILE A 903 0.37 26.48 0.03
C ILE A 903 1.72 26.89 0.60
N ARG A 904 2.71 26.01 0.46
CA ARG A 904 4.11 26.29 0.84
C ARG A 904 5.05 26.36 -0.36
N SER A 905 4.56 26.00 -1.54
CA SER A 905 5.32 25.86 -2.77
C SER A 905 4.38 26.00 -3.96
N ALA A 906 4.91 26.44 -5.09
CA ALA A 906 4.23 26.42 -6.37
C ALA A 906 4.17 25.00 -7.00
N ASP A 907 4.83 24.00 -6.42
CA ASP A 907 4.71 22.61 -6.87
C ASP A 907 3.36 22.01 -6.40
N PRO A 908 2.44 21.67 -7.32
CA PRO A 908 1.11 21.13 -6.98
C PRO A 908 1.14 19.79 -6.25
N ARG A 909 2.29 19.10 -6.23
CA ARG A 909 2.45 17.80 -5.55
C ARG A 909 2.83 17.97 -4.08
N MET A 910 3.27 19.16 -3.68
CA MET A 910 3.58 19.48 -2.29
C MET A 910 2.28 19.69 -1.53
N LYS A 911 2.11 18.99 -0.41
CA LYS A 911 0.93 19.15 0.43
C LYS A 911 0.91 20.56 1.05
N PRO A 912 -0.27 21.19 1.16
CA PRO A 912 -0.39 22.48 1.83
C PRO A 912 -0.12 22.31 3.33
N ALA A 913 0.30 23.39 3.99
CA ALA A 913 0.24 23.52 5.43
C ALA A 913 -1.23 23.68 5.84
N MET A 914 -1.65 23.06 6.94
CA MET A 914 -2.98 23.31 7.50
C MET A 914 -2.93 23.21 9.03
N GLN A 915 -3.72 24.02 9.70
CA GLN A 915 -3.85 24.02 11.16
C GLN A 915 -5.32 24.25 11.48
N PHE A 916 -5.89 23.45 12.37
CA PHE A 916 -7.31 23.49 12.73
C PHE A 916 -7.58 24.30 13.99
N ASN A 917 -6.56 24.46 14.85
CA ASN A 917 -6.66 25.11 16.14
C ASN A 917 -7.64 24.38 17.09
N TYR A 918 -7.64 23.05 17.07
CA TYR A 918 -8.42 22.25 18.02
C TYR A 918 -8.16 22.69 19.45
N LEU A 919 -9.18 22.73 20.31
CA LEU A 919 -9.12 23.15 21.70
C LEU A 919 -8.64 24.58 21.93
N SER A 920 -8.68 25.46 20.91
CA SER A 920 -8.22 26.84 21.05
C SER A 920 -9.21 27.74 21.81
N THR A 921 -10.50 27.46 21.75
CA THR A 921 -11.57 28.26 22.36
C THR A 921 -12.03 27.69 23.70
N ASP A 922 -12.62 28.53 24.56
CA ASP A 922 -13.18 28.09 25.84
C ASP A 922 -14.41 27.18 25.64
N GLN A 923 -15.20 27.45 24.60
CA GLN A 923 -16.38 26.65 24.26
C GLN A 923 -15.97 25.23 23.87
N ASP A 924 -15.02 25.07 22.94
CA ASP A 924 -14.55 23.75 22.49
C ASP A 924 -14.00 22.93 23.68
N ARG A 925 -13.21 23.56 24.57
CA ARG A 925 -12.72 22.89 25.80
C ARG A 925 -13.85 22.48 26.75
N ARG A 926 -14.84 23.35 26.96
CA ARG A 926 -16.00 23.05 27.82
C ARG A 926 -16.80 21.88 27.28
N GLU A 927 -17.13 21.90 26.00
CA GLU A 927 -17.95 20.87 25.37
C GLU A 927 -17.27 19.50 25.41
N TRP A 928 -15.94 19.43 25.31
CA TRP A 928 -15.19 18.19 25.49
C TRP A 928 -15.38 17.57 26.88
N VAL A 929 -15.30 18.37 27.95
CA VAL A 929 -15.55 17.89 29.31
C VAL A 929 -16.97 17.36 29.46
N GLU A 930 -17.95 18.11 28.94
CA GLU A 930 -19.35 17.71 28.98
C GLU A 930 -19.60 16.41 28.17
N ALA A 931 -18.98 16.27 26.99
CA ALA A 931 -19.08 15.09 26.15
C ALA A 931 -18.64 13.80 26.87
N ILE A 932 -17.52 13.85 27.60
CA ILE A 932 -17.04 12.69 28.36
C ILE A 932 -17.96 12.37 29.54
N ARG A 933 -18.47 13.38 30.24
CA ARG A 933 -19.38 13.20 31.36
C ARG A 933 -20.71 12.58 30.92
N VAL A 934 -21.31 13.10 29.85
CA VAL A 934 -22.56 12.55 29.28
C VAL A 934 -22.35 11.10 28.82
N SER A 935 -21.21 10.81 28.19
CA SER A 935 -20.92 9.45 27.74
C SER A 935 -20.76 8.46 28.90
N ARG A 936 -20.03 8.85 29.96
CA ARG A 936 -19.88 8.02 31.17
C ARG A 936 -21.20 7.81 31.89
N ASP A 937 -22.03 8.84 31.98
CA ASP A 937 -23.37 8.73 32.56
C ASP A 937 -24.19 7.66 31.83
N ILE A 938 -24.25 7.71 30.49
CA ILE A 938 -24.93 6.69 29.67
C ILE A 938 -24.33 5.30 29.88
N LEU A 939 -23.01 5.13 29.78
CA LEU A 939 -22.36 3.82 29.87
C LEU A 939 -22.41 3.21 31.29
N SER A 940 -22.68 4.02 32.32
CA SER A 940 -22.82 3.57 33.71
C SER A 940 -24.25 3.15 34.09
N GLN A 941 -25.23 3.30 33.19
CA GLN A 941 -26.62 2.97 33.49
C GLN A 941 -26.86 1.45 33.69
N PRO A 942 -27.89 1.06 34.45
CA PRO A 942 -28.17 -0.35 34.79
C PRO A 942 -28.22 -1.32 33.61
N ALA A 943 -28.64 -0.87 32.43
CA ALA A 943 -28.67 -1.71 31.22
C ALA A 943 -27.29 -2.26 30.81
N PHE A 944 -26.19 -1.59 31.16
CA PHE A 944 -24.82 -2.06 30.88
C PHE A 944 -24.23 -2.96 31.97
N ALA A 945 -24.82 -3.03 33.16
CA ALA A 945 -24.30 -3.79 34.29
C ALA A 945 -23.97 -5.27 33.96
N PRO A 946 -24.73 -6.00 33.12
CA PRO A 946 -24.38 -7.38 32.75
C PRO A 946 -23.14 -7.51 31.87
N TYR A 947 -22.74 -6.43 31.20
CA TYR A 947 -21.68 -6.42 30.18
C TYR A 947 -20.42 -5.67 30.63
N ASP A 948 -20.52 -4.78 31.61
CA ASP A 948 -19.42 -3.89 32.00
C ASP A 948 -18.27 -4.65 32.67
N GLY A 949 -17.09 -4.58 32.06
CA GLY A 949 -15.82 -5.03 32.64
C GLY A 949 -14.91 -3.89 33.09
N GLY A 950 -15.38 -2.64 33.00
CA GLY A 950 -14.65 -1.42 33.38
C GLY A 950 -14.14 -0.61 32.20
N GLU A 951 -14.04 0.71 32.42
CA GLU A 951 -13.51 1.70 31.49
C GLU A 951 -12.00 1.52 31.30
N ILE A 952 -11.56 1.43 30.04
CA ILE A 952 -10.15 1.26 29.64
C ILE A 952 -9.56 2.61 29.23
N SER A 953 -10.30 3.38 28.44
CA SER A 953 -9.89 4.69 27.94
C SER A 953 -11.07 5.65 28.05
N PRO A 954 -10.92 6.83 28.67
CA PRO A 954 -9.70 7.38 29.30
C PRO A 954 -9.18 6.61 30.54
N GLY A 955 -10.05 5.83 31.18
CA GLY A 955 -9.77 5.10 32.41
C GLY A 955 -10.26 5.87 33.63
N ALA A 956 -10.64 5.12 34.68
CA ALA A 956 -11.31 5.65 35.86
C ALA A 956 -10.50 6.73 36.62
N GLN A 957 -9.18 6.78 36.45
CA GLN A 957 -8.29 7.77 37.06
C GLN A 957 -8.38 9.19 36.45
N VAL A 958 -9.02 9.34 35.28
CA VAL A 958 -9.18 10.63 34.59
C VAL A 958 -10.53 11.23 35.01
N GLU A 959 -10.54 12.09 36.01
CA GLU A 959 -11.78 12.59 36.64
C GLU A 959 -11.98 14.11 36.47
N THR A 960 -10.92 14.90 36.65
CA THR A 960 -11.03 16.36 36.61
C THR A 960 -11.11 16.89 35.19
N ASP A 961 -11.65 18.10 35.02
CA ASP A 961 -11.78 18.76 33.72
C ASP A 961 -10.43 18.87 33.01
N GLU A 962 -9.37 19.21 33.74
CA GLU A 962 -8.01 19.30 33.18
C GLU A 962 -7.48 17.91 32.79
N GLN A 963 -7.72 16.88 33.59
CA GLN A 963 -7.31 15.51 33.25
C GLN A 963 -8.02 15.02 31.98
N ILE A 964 -9.32 15.32 31.84
CA ILE A 964 -10.09 15.00 30.64
C ILE A 964 -9.50 15.74 29.44
N LEU A 965 -9.24 17.04 29.56
CA LEU A 965 -8.65 17.83 28.48
C LEU A 965 -7.25 17.35 28.09
N ASP A 966 -6.40 17.01 29.06
CA ASP A 966 -5.09 16.43 28.81
C ASP A 966 -5.17 15.10 28.05
N TRP A 967 -6.13 14.26 28.39
CA TRP A 967 -6.40 13.04 27.64
C TRP A 967 -6.90 13.32 26.22
N VAL A 968 -7.85 14.25 26.04
CA VAL A 968 -8.33 14.66 24.71
C VAL A 968 -7.16 15.19 23.86
N ARG A 969 -6.29 16.04 24.42
CA ARG A 969 -5.07 16.53 23.74
C ARG A 969 -4.17 15.39 23.27
N ALA A 970 -4.00 14.38 24.11
CA ALA A 970 -3.12 13.24 23.86
C ALA A 970 -3.71 12.23 22.86
N ASP A 971 -5.03 12.02 22.89
CA ASP A 971 -5.64 10.83 22.27
C ASP A 971 -6.68 11.13 21.18
N ALA A 972 -7.23 12.34 21.10
CA ALA A 972 -8.30 12.62 20.15
C ALA A 972 -7.88 12.40 18.69
N GLU A 973 -8.81 11.97 17.85
CA GLU A 973 -8.63 11.75 16.43
C GLU A 973 -9.68 12.56 15.66
N THR A 974 -9.45 12.78 14.37
CA THR A 974 -10.42 13.47 13.52
C THR A 974 -11.53 12.50 13.09
N ALA A 975 -12.79 12.97 13.06
CA ALA A 975 -13.90 12.28 12.40
C ALA A 975 -13.81 12.37 10.86
N LEU A 976 -12.77 13.06 10.36
CA LEU A 976 -12.42 13.20 8.96
C LEU A 976 -13.46 14.01 8.17
N HIS A 977 -13.90 15.14 8.72
CA HIS A 977 -14.87 16.09 8.16
C HIS A 977 -14.29 17.50 7.90
N PRO A 978 -13.09 17.68 7.32
CA PRO A 978 -12.59 19.01 7.00
C PRO A 978 -13.51 19.72 5.99
N SER A 979 -13.83 20.99 6.26
CA SER A 979 -14.75 21.82 5.46
C SER A 979 -14.39 23.32 5.48
N CYS A 980 -15.19 24.14 4.79
CA CYS A 980 -15.28 25.61 4.93
C CYS A 980 -14.12 26.47 4.37
N THR A 981 -13.10 25.86 3.75
CA THR A 981 -11.90 26.56 3.27
C THR A 981 -12.06 27.42 2.02
N ALA A 982 -13.23 27.44 1.40
CA ALA A 982 -13.59 28.30 0.28
C ALA A 982 -15.06 28.69 0.40
N ARG A 983 -15.45 29.19 1.58
CA ARG A 983 -16.86 29.38 1.94
C ARG A 983 -17.63 30.31 1.00
N MET A 984 -18.90 29.98 0.80
CA MET A 984 -19.86 30.89 0.18
C MET A 984 -20.33 31.98 1.15
N GLY A 985 -20.72 33.13 0.59
CA GLY A 985 -21.23 34.27 1.34
C GLY A 985 -21.03 35.58 0.59
N THR A 986 -21.38 36.69 1.24
CA THR A 986 -21.30 38.05 0.66
C THR A 986 -20.36 39.00 1.40
N ASP A 987 -19.65 38.51 2.42
CA ASP A 987 -18.68 39.32 3.18
C ASP A 987 -17.28 39.31 2.54
N ASP A 988 -16.37 40.13 3.06
CA ASP A 988 -15.00 40.30 2.51
C ASP A 988 -14.13 39.04 2.53
N LEU A 989 -14.47 38.05 3.36
CA LEU A 989 -13.75 36.76 3.43
C LEU A 989 -14.49 35.64 2.70
N SER A 990 -15.60 35.95 2.05
CA SER A 990 -16.34 35.00 1.24
C SER A 990 -15.59 34.73 -0.07
N VAL A 991 -15.51 33.47 -0.46
CA VAL A 991 -14.82 33.04 -1.69
C VAL A 991 -15.81 32.85 -2.83
N LEU A 992 -17.04 32.43 -2.52
CA LEU A 992 -18.05 32.08 -3.51
C LEU A 992 -19.31 32.93 -3.36
N ASP A 993 -19.87 33.31 -4.51
CA ASP A 993 -21.22 33.87 -4.59
C ASP A 993 -22.25 32.77 -4.32
N PRO A 994 -23.11 32.88 -3.29
CA PRO A 994 -24.04 31.80 -2.93
C PRO A 994 -25.17 31.57 -3.92
N ALA A 995 -25.48 32.55 -4.78
CA ALA A 995 -26.51 32.42 -5.81
C ALA A 995 -26.01 31.68 -7.07
N SER A 996 -24.69 31.62 -7.29
CA SER A 996 -24.13 31.02 -8.50
C SER A 996 -22.98 30.03 -8.26
N MET A 997 -22.44 29.94 -7.05
CA MET A 997 -21.22 29.19 -6.73
C MET A 997 -19.96 29.69 -7.47
N ARG A 998 -20.01 30.87 -8.10
CA ARG A 998 -18.87 31.48 -8.79
C ARG A 998 -17.86 32.00 -7.78
N VAL A 999 -16.58 31.85 -8.11
CA VAL A 999 -15.49 32.42 -7.31
C VAL A 999 -15.44 33.93 -7.52
N HIS A 1000 -15.54 34.70 -6.44
CA HIS A 1000 -15.58 36.16 -6.47
C HIS A 1000 -14.37 36.76 -7.20
N GLY A 1001 -14.60 37.80 -8.01
CA GLY A 1001 -13.54 38.45 -8.78
C GLY A 1001 -12.97 37.62 -9.93
N THR A 1002 -13.59 36.49 -10.30
CA THR A 1002 -13.22 35.67 -11.47
C THR A 1002 -14.42 35.39 -12.36
N GLU A 1003 -14.16 35.01 -13.61
CA GLU A 1003 -15.18 34.53 -14.53
C GLU A 1003 -14.93 33.07 -14.90
N GLY A 1004 -16.00 32.30 -15.15
CA GLY A 1004 -15.89 30.92 -15.63
C GLY A 1004 -15.29 29.93 -14.63
N LEU A 1005 -15.16 30.30 -13.35
CA LEU A 1005 -14.65 29.45 -12.27
C LEU A 1005 -15.66 29.31 -11.14
N ARG A 1006 -15.90 28.07 -10.70
CA ARG A 1006 -16.81 27.73 -9.59
C ARG A 1006 -16.18 26.72 -8.66
N VAL A 1007 -16.68 26.65 -7.43
CA VAL A 1007 -16.32 25.64 -6.44
C VAL A 1007 -17.58 24.97 -5.92
N VAL A 1008 -17.57 23.64 -5.90
CA VAL A 1008 -18.68 22.82 -5.40
C VAL A 1008 -18.08 21.59 -4.71
N ASP A 1009 -17.90 21.69 -3.40
CA ASP A 1009 -17.54 20.61 -2.48
C ASP A 1009 -17.60 21.09 -1.01
N ALA A 1010 -17.05 20.32 -0.06
CA ALA A 1010 -17.03 20.65 1.37
C ALA A 1010 -16.35 21.98 1.72
N SER A 1011 -15.44 22.51 0.89
CA SER A 1011 -14.85 23.83 1.11
C SER A 1011 -15.88 24.96 1.03
N ALA A 1012 -16.95 24.76 0.26
CA ALA A 1012 -17.96 25.79 0.00
C ALA A 1012 -18.86 26.08 1.20
N MET A 1013 -18.91 25.19 2.18
CA MET A 1013 -19.78 25.33 3.36
C MET A 1013 -19.41 26.60 4.15
N PRO A 1014 -20.40 27.39 4.62
CA PRO A 1014 -20.11 28.53 5.49
C PRO A 1014 -19.64 28.08 6.89
N TYR A 1015 -20.28 27.04 7.43
CA TYR A 1015 -19.95 26.40 8.70
C TYR A 1015 -20.10 24.88 8.55
N VAL A 1016 -19.36 24.11 9.33
CA VAL A 1016 -19.59 22.66 9.42
C VAL A 1016 -20.95 22.38 10.08
N THR A 1017 -21.67 21.35 9.61
CA THR A 1017 -22.95 20.88 10.18
C THR A 1017 -22.70 20.01 11.41
N ASN A 1018 -23.65 19.86 12.33
CA ASN A 1018 -23.50 19.07 13.57
C ASN A 1018 -23.43 17.54 13.40
N GLY A 1019 -23.16 17.04 12.19
CA GLY A 1019 -23.06 15.62 11.86
C GLY A 1019 -22.18 15.36 10.63
N ASN A 1020 -22.15 14.12 10.14
CA ASN A 1020 -21.27 13.77 9.01
C ASN A 1020 -21.54 14.62 7.77
N ILE A 1021 -20.47 15.12 7.13
CA ILE A 1021 -20.59 16.07 6.03
C ILE A 1021 -20.86 15.44 4.65
N TYR A 1022 -21.00 14.11 4.53
CA TYR A 1022 -21.20 13.47 3.23
C TYR A 1022 -22.54 13.87 2.60
N ALA A 1023 -23.65 13.75 3.34
CA ALA A 1023 -24.97 14.11 2.83
C ALA A 1023 -25.07 15.63 2.55
N PRO A 1024 -24.59 16.54 3.43
CA PRO A 1024 -24.52 17.96 3.12
C PRO A 1024 -23.75 18.30 1.83
N VAL A 1025 -22.61 17.64 1.56
CA VAL A 1025 -21.86 17.83 0.30
C VAL A 1025 -22.67 17.40 -0.93
N VAL A 1026 -23.38 16.27 -0.86
CA VAL A 1026 -24.19 15.78 -1.99
C VAL A 1026 -25.39 16.69 -2.23
N MET A 1027 -26.06 17.14 -1.16
CA MET A 1027 -27.15 18.13 -1.23
C MET A 1027 -26.68 19.43 -1.89
N LEU A 1028 -25.56 19.98 -1.41
CA LEU A 1028 -24.96 21.19 -1.97
C LEU A 1028 -24.64 21.00 -3.46
N ALA A 1029 -24.12 19.84 -3.87
CA ALA A 1029 -23.80 19.56 -5.26
C ALA A 1029 -25.04 19.40 -6.16
N GLU A 1030 -26.12 18.79 -5.65
CA GLU A 1030 -27.40 18.66 -6.37
C GLU A 1030 -28.02 20.03 -6.63
N LYS A 1031 -28.00 20.92 -5.63
CA LYS A 1031 -28.50 22.28 -5.76
C LYS A 1031 -27.61 23.15 -6.64
N ALA A 1032 -26.29 23.08 -6.44
CA ALA A 1032 -25.33 23.78 -7.29
C ALA A 1032 -25.44 23.38 -8.75
N ALA A 1033 -25.75 22.11 -9.06
CA ALA A 1033 -25.96 21.68 -10.44
C ALA A 1033 -27.13 22.42 -11.11
N ASP A 1034 -28.24 22.66 -10.39
CA ASP A 1034 -29.37 23.42 -10.92
C ASP A 1034 -28.97 24.90 -11.16
N LEU A 1035 -28.26 25.52 -10.20
CA LEU A 1035 -27.73 26.88 -10.33
C LEU A 1035 -26.78 27.04 -11.52
N ILE A 1036 -25.89 26.07 -11.74
CA ILE A 1036 -24.90 26.10 -12.83
C ILE A 1036 -25.58 25.94 -14.20
N ARG A 1037 -26.64 25.12 -14.28
CA ARG A 1037 -27.44 24.93 -15.49
C ARG A 1037 -28.40 26.07 -15.78
N GLY A 1038 -28.57 27.02 -14.85
CA GLY A 1038 -29.60 28.05 -14.92
C GLY A 1038 -31.02 27.49 -14.80
N ALA A 1039 -31.18 26.30 -14.19
CA ALA A 1039 -32.48 25.74 -13.86
C ALA A 1039 -33.04 26.45 -12.61
N ALA A 1040 -34.36 26.55 -12.53
CA ALA A 1040 -35.00 27.06 -11.31
C ALA A 1040 -34.70 26.09 -10.14
N PRO A 1041 -34.22 26.59 -8.98
CA PRO A 1041 -34.07 25.76 -7.79
C PRO A 1041 -35.40 25.12 -7.38
N LEU A 1042 -35.32 23.96 -6.70
CA LEU A 1042 -36.52 23.33 -6.15
C LEU A 1042 -37.21 24.26 -5.16
N PRO A 1043 -38.56 24.26 -5.11
CA PRO A 1043 -39.31 25.10 -4.18
C PRO A 1043 -39.00 24.72 -2.72
N PRO A 1044 -39.01 25.68 -1.79
CA PRO A 1044 -38.81 25.39 -0.37
C PRO A 1044 -39.88 24.44 0.16
N SER A 1045 -39.49 23.61 1.13
CA SER A 1045 -40.35 22.64 1.80
C SER A 1045 -41.06 23.25 3.00
N ASP A 1046 -42.35 22.93 3.16
CA ASP A 1046 -43.16 23.31 4.34
C ASP A 1046 -43.11 22.25 5.47
N ALA A 1047 -42.33 21.18 5.29
CA ALA A 1047 -42.23 20.11 6.28
C ALA A 1047 -41.75 20.64 7.66
N PRO A 1048 -42.48 20.38 8.75
CA PRO A 1048 -42.10 20.88 10.06
C PRO A 1048 -40.86 20.13 10.57
N TRP A 1049 -40.11 20.74 11.47
CA TRP A 1049 -38.98 20.08 12.13
C TRP A 1049 -38.94 20.45 13.61
N TYR A 1050 -38.28 19.63 14.41
CA TYR A 1050 -38.25 19.79 15.86
C TYR A 1050 -37.37 20.97 16.28
N ASP A 1051 -37.99 22.00 16.85
CA ASP A 1051 -37.33 23.10 17.55
C ASP A 1051 -37.77 23.11 19.02
N LEU A 1052 -36.84 22.76 19.91
CA LEU A 1052 -37.05 22.76 21.36
C LEU A 1052 -37.44 24.15 21.89
N ARG A 1053 -36.73 25.21 21.44
CA ARG A 1053 -36.94 26.57 21.91
C ARG A 1053 -38.28 27.14 21.42
N ALA A 1054 -38.76 26.65 20.29
CA ALA A 1054 -40.10 26.96 19.79
C ALA A 1054 -41.22 26.12 20.45
N GLY A 1055 -40.89 25.16 21.34
CA GLY A 1055 -41.87 24.30 22.02
C GLY A 1055 -42.50 23.25 21.10
N SER A 1056 -41.76 22.78 20.09
CA SER A 1056 -42.22 21.74 19.17
C SER A 1056 -42.54 20.43 19.91
N PRO A 1057 -43.58 19.67 19.51
CA PRO A 1057 -43.87 18.37 20.10
C PRO A 1057 -42.73 17.38 19.86
N LEU A 1058 -42.58 16.37 20.72
CA LEU A 1058 -41.51 15.38 20.62
C LEU A 1058 -41.64 14.48 19.38
N ASP A 1059 -42.86 14.16 19.00
CA ASP A 1059 -43.20 13.41 17.80
C ASP A 1059 -43.79 14.37 16.75
N PRO A 1060 -43.66 14.08 15.45
CA PRO A 1060 -44.24 14.94 14.43
C PRO A 1060 -45.75 15.08 14.66
N PRO A 1061 -46.32 16.28 14.47
CA PRO A 1061 -47.77 16.44 14.55
C PRO A 1061 -48.43 15.47 13.57
N THR A 1062 -49.36 14.64 14.07
CA THR A 1062 -50.12 13.73 13.21
C THR A 1062 -50.88 14.56 12.18
N THR A 1063 -50.53 14.40 10.91
CA THR A 1063 -51.25 15.00 9.77
C THR A 1063 -52.58 14.32 9.52
#